data_AF-A0A2Z6S1E0-F1
#
_entry.id   AF-A0A2Z6S1E0-F1
#
_cell.length_a   1.000
_cell.length_b   1.000
_cell.length_c   1.000
_cell.angle_alpha   90.00
_cell.angle_beta   90.00
_cell.angle_gamma   90.00
#
_symmetry.space_group_name_H-M   'P 1'
#
loop_
_entity.id
_entity.type
_entity.pdbx_description
1 polymer ?
#
loop_
_entity_poly.entity_id
_entity_poly.type
_entity_poly.pdbx_seq_one_letter_code
_entity_poly.pdbx_strand_id
1 'polypeptide(L)'
;MEFLIEYFVDLAAAKKIIEENFTNWTSGNEIIDNFIQEKQLKYNRDDAVFEWIPYSELIDIKEIGNNCLTTAVWKKGPLYCKNEWIRESYEDVVLRFLHDTQNINDVLEKVESYLLYKKRYKAHKYKCYNYGISQDPNTKVYILVFSNAYLYYYCKKCGNEYERKYGNEYFTFCKTCIIDYLKNNLTSWTSGNGKIDKLIQEKQLEYGKNGTVFKWIPYNEFIDVEEIENSCLATAIWKEGSLHYDKNENEFVRISYKKVILRFLQNTDEVRSYTFQNIEWSNEYYKHKWYNYGISQNPNTKVYILVFSNTYFNYYCEKCGNKYKYRNKWCKPCQINHLKNNFSNWTSGDKNINDFIRKKQLKTERCDDIIFEWIPYNEFFEIKEMDVDGFATAIWKDGPLIYNENSNKLIRKSYKPVCLKYLHDNINNSFLKNEIKPYLKYHKVKVYGLSQNTNTKVYILVLSEAYFNYCCEKCGKKCKIDIKRCKSCLINHLKINFINRTSGKKEIDIFIQKMQLEINDFYDTVFEWIPYNEFIEIEEMDGTRFATAIWKDGPLFHGKLIRRPYEKVYLKHLRDSLNITNKLLKKEVESYYKYSSNVYGLSQHPDTRVYILIFKNEYFNKYCEKCGNYYIYNRFCELCQINHLKNNFINWTSGIEKIDDFIQKMQLKIVEFDDIVFEWIPYDNFIDTKEIGKDAFTTAIWKDGPLYYSIRNNKYERKSNKKVLLKCLYNSQNVNNSFLNQITYSANESYGLSQNPNTKDFILVLQLKYYCENCGKKYDNQFEIQNKSCIVCQINHENDKINDLIQEMRLKIDYNYDSNKYGIIFEWIPYDQFDDIKEIGKGGFSTVYSAIWKDGLLHYDNRSEKWKRKSIKVALKCLYDSQNFLDNFINEVKAYPNQKIDNILKIYGISQNLDTKNYIMVLEYAEGGNFNNYLEKNHESFDWFSGLEVLNNIFEGLNKIHQKQMVHRDFHIGNILFTKISNFIEDKYEVYDNACISDMGLCRKIDDINEKSIYGVMPYVAPEVLKGKPYTRSADIYSFGMIMYVIATGRQPFADCAHDKVLALSICKGNRPEISSQIAPKCYIDLMKKCWEPNPDNRPNCIEIKELIDLFYHSLDQNFEEKRQQHYEIEKQFNETQECRKESLLSIKNSHLTTHKQAIYTSRLLNPFTENLSRCDDNINNSTVEITDFTNL
;
A
#
# COMPACT_ATOMS: atom_id res chain seq x y z
N MET A 1 12.77 33.68 -20.71
CA MET A 1 13.84 32.87 -20.12
C MET A 1 14.57 33.75 -19.10
N GLU A 2 13.82 34.23 -18.10
CA GLU A 2 14.26 35.09 -16.98
C GLU A 2 13.08 35.15 -15.98
N PHE A 3 12.69 33.99 -15.45
CA PHE A 3 11.63 33.86 -14.42
C PHE A 3 11.95 32.61 -13.60
N LEU A 4 12.92 32.72 -12.68
CA LEU A 4 13.24 31.71 -11.66
C LEU A 4 14.05 32.38 -10.53
N ILE A 5 13.55 33.49 -9.99
CA ILE A 5 14.08 34.07 -8.74
C ILE A 5 12.89 34.55 -7.95
N GLU A 6 12.43 33.76 -6.98
CA GLU A 6 11.81 34.25 -5.73
C GLU A 6 11.36 33.06 -4.88
N TYR A 7 12.24 32.61 -3.98
CA TYR A 7 11.93 31.99 -2.68
C TYR A 7 13.26 31.86 -1.92
N PHE A 8 13.83 32.96 -1.43
CA PHE A 8 15.05 32.93 -0.61
C PHE A 8 14.81 33.59 0.76
N VAL A 9 14.97 32.81 1.84
CA VAL A 9 15.86 33.28 2.91
C VAL A 9 17.23 33.39 2.22
N ASP A 10 17.84 34.57 2.25
CA ASP A 10 19.14 34.79 1.61
C ASP A 10 20.14 33.76 2.16
N LEU A 11 20.59 32.84 1.31
CA LEU A 11 21.55 31.80 1.69
C LEU A 11 22.85 32.44 2.21
N ALA A 12 23.17 33.67 1.77
CA ALA A 12 24.28 34.45 2.29
C ALA A 12 24.03 34.93 3.74
N ALA A 13 22.81 35.33 4.08
CA ALA A 13 22.45 35.72 5.44
C ALA A 13 22.49 34.53 6.43
N ALA A 14 22.02 33.35 6.01
CA ALA A 14 22.12 32.14 6.82
C ALA A 14 23.59 31.75 7.06
N LYS A 15 24.45 31.82 6.03
CA LYS A 15 25.90 31.56 6.17
C LYS A 15 26.59 32.57 7.08
N LYS A 16 26.22 33.85 7.00
CA LYS A 16 26.75 34.89 7.89
C LYS A 16 26.45 34.62 9.36
N ILE A 17 25.24 34.14 9.68
CA ILE A 17 24.88 33.76 11.06
C ILE A 17 25.70 32.56 11.54
N ILE A 18 25.95 31.56 10.68
CA ILE A 18 26.85 30.46 11.00
C ILE A 18 28.26 30.99 11.29
N GLU A 19 28.81 31.85 10.42
CA GLU A 19 30.15 32.45 10.57
C GLU A 19 30.29 33.23 11.88
N GLU A 20 29.27 34.02 12.26
CA GLU A 20 29.22 34.76 13.52
C GLU A 20 29.20 33.86 14.76
N ASN A 21 28.87 32.56 14.61
CA ASN A 21 28.71 31.59 15.70
C ASN A 21 29.74 30.45 15.67
N PHE A 22 30.81 30.52 14.86
CA PHE A 22 31.83 29.45 14.80
C PHE A 22 32.42 29.08 16.17
N THR A 23 32.52 30.04 17.08
CA THR A 23 33.02 29.83 18.45
C THR A 23 32.13 28.91 19.29
N ASN A 24 30.87 28.69 18.91
CA ASN A 24 29.92 27.83 19.63
C ASN A 24 30.10 26.33 19.32
N TRP A 25 30.87 25.97 18.28
CA TRP A 25 31.07 24.59 17.84
C TRP A 25 32.54 24.16 17.88
N THR A 26 33.25 24.52 18.94
CA THR A 26 34.65 24.14 19.13
C THR A 26 34.79 22.76 19.76
N SER A 27 35.68 21.96 19.18
CA SER A 27 36.18 20.69 19.70
C SER A 27 37.35 20.87 20.68
N GLY A 28 37.91 22.08 20.77
CA GLY A 28 39.19 22.35 21.42
C GLY A 28 40.41 21.93 20.58
N ASN A 29 40.20 21.48 19.33
CA ASN A 29 41.26 21.16 18.37
C ASN A 29 41.10 21.98 17.09
N GLU A 30 42.09 22.81 16.79
CA GLU A 30 42.06 23.75 15.66
C GLU A 30 41.86 23.06 14.29
N ILE A 31 42.41 21.86 14.11
CA ILE A 31 42.30 21.12 12.84
C ILE A 31 40.86 20.64 12.60
N ILE A 32 40.19 20.13 13.64
CA ILE A 32 38.79 19.69 13.56
C ILE A 32 37.85 20.89 13.44
N ASP A 33 38.12 21.95 14.18
CA ASP A 33 37.31 23.18 14.14
C ASP A 33 37.35 23.80 12.74
N ASN A 34 38.54 23.90 12.12
CA ASN A 34 38.69 24.35 10.74
C ASN A 34 37.93 23.45 9.76
N PHE A 35 37.98 22.12 9.93
CA PHE A 35 37.22 21.19 9.10
C PHE A 35 35.70 21.38 9.23
N ILE A 36 35.20 21.53 10.46
CA ILE A 36 33.77 21.77 10.72
C ILE A 36 33.33 23.09 10.07
N GLN A 37 34.10 24.16 10.28
CA GLN A 37 33.82 25.47 9.67
C GLN A 37 33.77 25.37 8.14
N GLU A 38 34.71 24.65 7.51
CA GLU A 38 34.67 24.42 6.06
C GLU A 38 33.39 23.71 5.59
N LYS A 39 32.88 22.74 6.37
CA LYS A 39 31.62 22.05 6.03
C LYS A 39 30.41 22.95 6.26
N GLN A 40 30.43 23.76 7.33
CA GLN A 40 29.40 24.74 7.65
C GLN A 40 29.28 25.84 6.58
N LEU A 41 30.41 26.32 6.02
CA LEU A 41 30.42 27.27 4.89
C LEU A 41 29.83 26.68 3.60
N LYS A 42 29.88 25.35 3.46
CA LYS A 42 29.30 24.59 2.34
C LYS A 42 27.84 24.17 2.59
N TYR A 43 27.20 24.67 3.66
CA TYR A 43 25.81 24.40 4.03
C TYR A 43 24.80 24.72 2.91
N ASN A 44 23.78 23.86 2.77
CA ASN A 44 22.64 24.02 1.86
C ASN A 44 21.33 24.00 2.66
N ARG A 45 20.32 24.77 2.20
CA ARG A 45 19.04 25.01 2.90
C ARG A 45 18.27 23.75 3.35
N ASP A 46 18.50 22.63 2.69
CA ASP A 46 17.78 21.37 2.93
C ASP A 46 18.51 20.37 3.85
N ASP A 47 19.66 20.77 4.41
CA ASP A 47 20.54 19.94 5.25
C ASP A 47 20.62 20.39 6.71
N ALA A 48 21.12 19.52 7.59
CA ALA A 48 21.51 19.89 8.95
C ALA A 48 22.87 20.59 8.94
N VAL A 49 23.10 21.51 9.88
CA VAL A 49 24.42 22.09 10.13
C VAL A 49 25.33 21.01 10.69
N PHE A 50 26.51 20.84 10.07
CA PHE A 50 27.53 19.93 10.55
C PHE A 50 28.25 20.57 11.73
N GLU A 51 28.31 19.92 12.89
CA GLU A 51 28.86 20.51 14.11
C GLU A 51 29.74 19.58 14.95
N TRP A 52 30.45 20.16 15.92
CA TRP A 52 31.06 19.38 17.00
C TRP A 52 29.97 19.03 18.02
N ILE A 53 29.86 17.75 18.35
CA ILE A 53 28.85 17.25 19.28
C ILE A 53 29.58 16.77 20.54
N PRO A 54 29.45 17.47 21.68
CA PRO A 54 30.04 17.00 22.93
C PRO A 54 29.48 15.61 23.27
N TYR A 55 30.37 14.67 23.61
CA TYR A 55 29.97 13.29 23.90
C TYR A 55 28.95 13.20 25.06
N SER A 56 29.00 14.13 26.02
CA SER A 56 28.04 14.24 27.13
C SER A 56 26.60 14.60 26.70
N GLU A 57 26.40 15.07 25.47
CA GLU A 57 25.08 15.33 24.88
C GLU A 57 24.46 14.07 24.27
N LEU A 58 25.22 12.97 24.16
CA LEU A 58 24.75 11.67 23.69
C LEU A 58 24.37 10.80 24.90
N ILE A 59 23.10 10.40 24.99
CA ILE A 59 22.58 9.52 26.05
C ILE A 59 21.95 8.27 25.44
N ASP A 60 21.58 7.30 26.28
CA ASP A 60 21.00 6.03 25.86
C ASP A 60 21.81 5.33 24.76
N ILE A 61 23.14 5.37 24.91
CA ILE A 61 24.11 4.75 23.99
C ILE A 61 23.93 3.23 24.04
N LYS A 62 23.47 2.65 22.92
CA LYS A 62 23.20 1.20 22.76
C LYS A 62 23.98 0.66 21.57
N GLU A 63 24.84 -0.31 21.80
CA GLU A 63 25.59 -0.97 20.73
C GLU A 63 24.67 -1.77 19.80
N ILE A 64 24.99 -1.77 18.51
CA ILE A 64 24.25 -2.52 17.49
C ILE A 64 25.22 -3.39 16.68
N GLY A 65 24.98 -4.70 16.70
CA GLY A 65 25.78 -5.68 15.95
C GLY A 65 27.15 -5.95 16.57
N ASN A 66 28.07 -6.55 15.81
CA ASN A 66 29.43 -6.88 16.26
C ASN A 66 30.34 -5.62 16.29
N ASN A 67 30.01 -4.64 17.14
CA ASN A 67 30.84 -3.48 17.52
C ASN A 67 31.14 -2.44 16.41
N CYS A 68 30.34 -2.36 15.33
CA CYS A 68 30.61 -1.38 14.25
C CYS A 68 29.77 -0.09 14.31
N LEU A 69 28.55 -0.15 14.83
CA LEU A 69 27.63 1.00 14.90
C LEU A 69 26.93 0.99 16.26
N THR A 70 26.50 2.16 16.72
CA THR A 70 25.82 2.34 18.01
C THR A 70 24.71 3.36 17.81
N THR A 71 23.57 3.20 18.48
CA THR A 71 22.53 4.26 18.53
C THR A 71 22.65 5.03 19.82
N ALA A 72 22.31 6.31 19.77
CA ALA A 72 22.20 7.17 20.94
C ALA A 72 21.08 8.19 20.71
N VAL A 73 20.63 8.83 21.78
CA VAL A 73 19.75 10.00 21.72
C VAL A 73 20.63 11.24 21.92
N TRP A 74 20.59 12.15 20.95
CA TRP A 74 21.29 13.43 21.06
C TRP A 74 20.37 14.47 21.70
N LYS A 75 20.59 14.76 22.99
CA LYS A 75 19.75 15.66 23.81
C LYS A 75 19.45 16.98 23.12
N LYS A 76 20.51 17.60 22.62
CA LYS A 76 20.49 18.94 22.08
C LYS A 76 20.01 18.94 20.62
N GLY A 77 20.25 17.85 19.89
CA GLY A 77 19.69 17.61 18.56
C GLY A 77 20.26 18.45 17.40
N PRO A 78 19.98 18.11 16.13
CA PRO A 78 20.51 18.83 14.97
C PRO A 78 19.91 20.21 14.76
N LEU A 79 20.70 21.10 14.17
CA LEU A 79 20.29 22.46 13.79
C LEU A 79 19.97 22.53 12.29
N TYR A 80 18.80 23.04 11.94
CA TYR A 80 18.33 23.21 10.55
C TYR A 80 17.92 24.65 10.25
N CYS A 81 18.06 25.06 8.99
CA CYS A 81 17.54 26.33 8.47
C CYS A 81 16.55 26.08 7.31
N LYS A 82 15.26 25.90 7.65
CA LYS A 82 14.15 25.78 6.68
C LYS A 82 13.59 27.19 6.36
N ASN A 83 13.13 27.91 7.39
CA ASN A 83 12.65 29.32 7.38
C ASN A 83 13.13 30.14 8.61
N GLU A 84 13.43 29.47 9.72
CA GLU A 84 14.15 29.97 10.91
C GLU A 84 15.16 28.89 11.34
N TRP A 85 16.07 29.22 12.26
CA TRP A 85 16.99 28.28 12.89
C TRP A 85 16.25 27.43 13.93
N ILE A 86 16.10 26.13 13.67
CA ILE A 86 15.37 25.20 14.55
C ILE A 86 16.32 24.09 15.00
N ARG A 87 16.30 23.79 16.31
CA ARG A 87 17.01 22.66 16.90
C ARG A 87 16.02 21.56 17.26
N GLU A 88 16.14 20.39 16.65
CA GLU A 88 15.26 19.24 16.92
C GLU A 88 15.82 18.43 18.10
N SER A 89 15.50 18.81 19.33
CA SER A 89 16.06 18.20 20.56
C SER A 89 15.65 16.72 20.72
N TYR A 90 16.50 15.94 21.37
CA TYR A 90 16.33 14.49 21.61
C TYR A 90 16.22 13.65 20.33
N GLU A 91 17.06 13.96 19.34
CA GLU A 91 17.08 13.23 18.06
C GLU A 91 17.77 11.87 18.21
N ASP A 92 17.17 10.82 17.63
CA ASP A 92 17.79 9.51 17.50
C ASP A 92 18.93 9.56 16.48
N VAL A 93 20.15 9.30 16.96
CA VAL A 93 21.36 9.34 16.14
C VAL A 93 22.06 7.99 16.08
N VAL A 94 22.81 7.81 15.01
CA VAL A 94 23.67 6.64 14.79
C VAL A 94 25.12 7.10 14.86
N LEU A 95 25.87 6.45 15.74
CA LEU A 95 27.27 6.68 16.02
C LEU A 95 28.11 5.64 15.27
N ARG A 96 29.10 6.13 14.51
CA ARG A 96 30.14 5.30 13.90
C ARG A 96 31.48 5.63 14.54
N PHE A 97 32.04 4.68 15.27
CA PHE A 97 33.36 4.81 15.87
C PHE A 97 34.45 4.55 14.82
N LEU A 98 35.46 5.40 14.79
CA LEU A 98 36.58 5.33 13.85
C LEU A 98 37.80 4.69 14.54
N HIS A 99 37.71 3.40 14.86
CA HIS A 99 38.71 2.70 15.67
C HIS A 99 40.09 2.53 14.99
N ASP A 100 40.17 2.55 13.66
CA ASP A 100 41.40 2.14 12.96
C ASP A 100 42.46 3.25 12.79
N THR A 101 42.24 4.46 13.32
CA THR A 101 43.27 5.52 13.30
C THR A 101 43.05 6.55 14.40
N GLN A 102 44.13 6.95 15.07
CA GLN A 102 44.17 8.07 16.02
C GLN A 102 44.77 9.34 15.39
N ASN A 103 45.27 9.26 14.16
CA ASN A 103 45.79 10.40 13.43
C ASN A 103 44.64 11.25 12.90
N ILE A 104 44.59 12.52 13.32
CA ILE A 104 43.52 13.45 13.00
C ILE A 104 43.33 13.66 11.49
N ASN A 105 44.40 13.62 10.69
CA ASN A 105 44.30 13.80 9.24
C ASN A 105 43.64 12.60 8.57
N ASP A 106 43.98 11.38 8.98
CA ASP A 106 43.36 10.15 8.49
C ASP A 106 41.89 10.06 8.92
N VAL A 107 41.57 10.54 10.13
CA VAL A 107 40.19 10.66 10.63
C VAL A 107 39.40 11.58 9.71
N LEU A 108 39.92 12.77 9.40
CA LEU A 108 39.23 13.74 8.54
C LEU A 108 39.08 13.23 7.10
N GLU A 109 40.07 12.52 6.56
CA GLU A 109 39.98 11.88 5.23
C GLU A 109 38.89 10.79 5.20
N LYS A 110 38.81 9.98 6.25
CA LYS A 110 37.70 9.01 6.44
C LYS A 110 36.36 9.72 6.55
N VAL A 111 36.25 10.77 7.35
CA VAL A 111 35.02 11.57 7.47
C VAL A 111 34.61 12.13 6.11
N GLU A 112 35.54 12.72 5.35
CA GLU A 112 35.31 13.24 3.99
C GLU A 112 34.73 12.17 3.06
N SER A 113 35.26 10.93 3.12
CA SER A 113 34.78 9.81 2.31
C SER A 113 33.30 9.48 2.56
N TYR A 114 32.85 9.57 3.81
CA TYR A 114 31.44 9.36 4.17
C TYR A 114 30.55 10.55 3.74
N LEU A 115 31.10 11.77 3.67
CA LEU A 115 30.35 12.98 3.27
C LEU A 115 30.17 13.11 1.74
N LEU A 116 31.17 12.75 0.93
CA LEU A 116 31.18 12.87 -0.54
C LEU A 116 30.08 12.05 -1.24
N TYR A 117 29.68 10.95 -0.63
CA TYR A 117 28.78 9.96 -1.23
C TYR A 117 27.32 10.45 -1.38
N LYS A 118 26.94 11.51 -0.65
CA LYS A 118 25.61 12.15 -0.67
C LYS A 118 25.20 12.72 -2.03
N LYS A 119 26.18 13.05 -2.92
CA LYS A 119 25.90 13.67 -4.23
C LYS A 119 25.20 12.75 -5.24
N ARG A 120 25.19 11.42 -5.05
CA ARG A 120 24.60 10.45 -6.01
C ARG A 120 23.11 10.14 -5.82
N TYR A 121 22.48 10.53 -4.71
CA TYR A 121 21.19 9.96 -4.28
C TYR A 121 20.04 10.96 -4.03
N LYS A 122 20.02 12.10 -4.74
CA LYS A 122 18.98 13.16 -4.58
C LYS A 122 17.51 12.75 -4.87
N ALA A 123 17.21 11.49 -5.15
CA ALA A 123 15.91 11.04 -5.68
C ALA A 123 15.04 10.16 -4.74
N HIS A 124 15.28 10.11 -3.41
CA HIS A 124 14.64 9.09 -2.55
C HIS A 124 13.98 9.60 -1.25
N LYS A 125 13.01 8.80 -0.77
CA LYS A 125 12.00 9.06 0.29
C LYS A 125 12.56 9.35 1.70
N TYR A 126 13.83 9.04 1.98
CA TYR A 126 14.47 9.23 3.30
C TYR A 126 15.81 9.98 3.15
N LYS A 127 15.88 11.23 3.63
CA LYS A 127 17.12 12.03 3.65
C LYS A 127 18.02 11.56 4.80
N CYS A 128 19.23 11.09 4.49
CA CYS A 128 20.26 10.81 5.51
C CYS A 128 21.05 12.10 5.80
N TYR A 129 21.04 12.54 7.05
CA TYR A 129 21.77 13.72 7.51
C TYR A 129 23.06 13.31 8.22
N ASN A 130 24.13 14.07 7.96
CA ASN A 130 25.40 13.96 8.67
C ASN A 130 25.40 15.11 9.68
N TYR A 131 25.36 14.81 10.97
CA TYR A 131 25.17 15.83 12.00
C TYR A 131 26.48 16.39 12.52
N GLY A 132 27.53 15.58 12.59
CA GLY A 132 28.75 16.09 13.18
C GLY A 132 29.77 15.05 13.58
N ILE A 133 30.82 15.55 14.22
CA ILE A 133 31.88 14.74 14.83
C ILE A 133 31.75 14.85 16.35
N SER A 134 31.95 13.73 17.03
CA SER A 134 32.14 13.66 18.48
C SER A 134 33.44 12.91 18.78
N GLN A 135 33.87 12.92 20.04
CA GLN A 135 34.99 12.12 20.51
C GLN A 135 34.65 11.56 21.88
N ASP A 136 34.83 10.25 22.04
CA ASP A 136 34.70 9.61 23.33
C ASP A 136 35.81 10.14 24.28
N PRO A 137 35.44 10.76 25.42
CA PRO A 137 36.42 11.36 26.32
C PRO A 137 37.32 10.32 27.00
N ASN A 138 36.87 9.08 27.13
CA ASN A 138 37.57 7.98 27.78
C ASN A 138 38.54 7.28 26.81
N THR A 139 38.05 6.90 25.63
CA THR A 139 38.84 6.13 24.66
C THR A 139 39.61 7.00 23.66
N LYS A 140 39.29 8.30 23.59
CA LYS A 140 39.79 9.27 22.59
C LYS A 140 39.47 8.91 21.14
N VAL A 141 38.59 7.93 20.92
CA VAL A 141 38.13 7.52 19.59
C VAL A 141 37.18 8.57 19.04
N TYR A 142 37.41 8.98 17.79
CA TYR A 142 36.52 9.88 17.06
C TYR A 142 35.29 9.14 16.56
N ILE A 143 34.15 9.81 16.64
CA ILE A 143 32.82 9.27 16.35
C ILE A 143 32.16 10.17 15.32
N LEU A 144 31.66 9.58 14.25
CA LEU A 144 30.83 10.28 13.28
C LEU A 144 29.35 10.07 13.62
N VAL A 145 28.59 11.16 13.69
CA VAL A 145 27.19 11.18 14.14
C VAL A 145 26.27 11.41 12.95
N PHE A 146 25.32 10.49 12.75
CA PHE A 146 24.37 10.49 11.63
C PHE A 146 22.92 10.47 12.12
N SER A 147 21.98 10.88 11.28
CA SER A 147 20.55 10.62 11.49
C SER A 147 20.25 9.13 11.51
N ASN A 148 19.20 8.71 12.21
CA ASN A 148 18.73 7.32 12.23
C ASN A 148 18.51 6.72 10.82
N ALA A 149 18.19 7.56 9.83
CA ALA A 149 18.08 7.17 8.43
C ALA A 149 19.34 6.50 7.85
N TYR A 150 20.51 6.65 8.49
CA TYR A 150 21.75 5.96 8.15
C TYR A 150 21.61 4.44 8.17
N LEU A 151 20.80 3.87 9.07
CA LEU A 151 20.57 2.43 9.17
C LEU A 151 19.77 1.84 8.00
N TYR A 152 19.14 2.68 7.17
CA TYR A 152 18.53 2.22 5.91
C TYR A 152 19.55 1.99 4.80
N TYR A 153 20.70 2.64 4.88
CA TYR A 153 21.73 2.60 3.84
C TYR A 153 22.91 1.72 4.21
N TYR A 154 23.17 1.54 5.51
CA TYR A 154 24.33 0.80 6.01
C TYR A 154 23.92 -0.37 6.89
N CYS A 155 24.67 -1.45 6.79
CA CYS A 155 24.45 -2.67 7.54
C CYS A 155 24.82 -2.53 9.00
N LYS A 156 23.88 -2.91 9.86
CA LYS A 156 24.03 -2.96 11.32
C LYS A 156 25.18 -3.87 11.79
N LYS A 157 25.49 -4.93 11.05
CA LYS A 157 26.50 -5.93 11.43
C LYS A 157 27.92 -5.56 10.98
N CYS A 158 28.08 -5.13 9.72
CA CYS A 158 29.39 -4.90 9.09
C CYS A 158 29.75 -3.42 8.95
N GLY A 159 28.80 -2.49 9.16
CA GLY A 159 28.97 -1.08 8.86
C GLY A 159 29.14 -0.76 7.36
N ASN A 160 29.11 -1.74 6.45
CA ASN A 160 29.19 -1.49 5.01
C ASN A 160 27.83 -1.13 4.42
N GLU A 161 27.82 -0.40 3.31
CA GLU A 161 26.60 -0.01 2.60
C GLU A 161 25.86 -1.25 2.05
N TYR A 162 24.53 -1.20 2.04
CA TYR A 162 23.70 -2.15 1.31
C TYR A 162 23.79 -1.91 -0.20
N GLU A 163 23.95 -2.96 -1.02
CA GLU A 163 23.88 -2.81 -2.49
C GLU A 163 22.42 -2.54 -2.93
N ARG A 164 22.16 -1.39 -3.60
CA ARG A 164 20.80 -0.98 -4.04
C ARG A 164 20.47 -1.36 -5.49
N LYS A 165 19.18 -1.61 -5.78
CA LYS A 165 18.61 -1.86 -7.14
C LYS A 165 17.75 -0.67 -7.59
N TYR A 166 17.75 -0.37 -8.90
CA TYR A 166 16.79 0.56 -9.53
C TYR A 166 15.34 0.06 -9.38
N GLY A 167 14.48 0.84 -8.71
CA GLY A 167 13.04 0.57 -8.46
C GLY A 167 12.57 1.07 -7.09
N ASN A 168 11.25 1.13 -6.87
CA ASN A 168 10.59 1.62 -5.63
C ASN A 168 10.68 0.68 -4.42
N GLU A 169 11.40 -0.45 -4.51
CA GLU A 169 11.56 -1.43 -3.42
C GLU A 169 12.95 -1.30 -2.78
N TYR A 170 12.98 -0.97 -1.49
CA TYR A 170 14.20 -0.89 -0.68
C TYR A 170 14.54 -2.30 -0.18
N PHE A 171 15.69 -2.85 -0.59
CA PHE A 171 16.20 -4.12 -0.07
C PHE A 171 17.49 -3.86 0.73
N THR A 172 17.56 -4.38 1.96
CA THR A 172 18.68 -4.22 2.90
C THR A 172 19.39 -5.58 3.10
N PHE A 173 20.44 -5.89 2.34
CA PHE A 173 21.32 -7.02 2.67
C PHE A 173 22.81 -6.69 2.46
N CYS A 174 23.67 -6.96 3.45
CA CYS A 174 25.13 -6.74 3.34
C CYS A 174 25.72 -7.90 2.56
N LYS A 175 25.97 -7.69 1.26
CA LYS A 175 26.62 -8.69 0.40
C LYS A 175 27.94 -9.18 0.99
N THR A 176 28.71 -8.29 1.61
CA THR A 176 29.95 -8.66 2.31
C THR A 176 29.69 -9.63 3.46
N CYS A 177 28.74 -9.35 4.37
CA CYS A 177 28.37 -10.29 5.45
C CYS A 177 27.92 -11.65 4.93
N ILE A 178 27.16 -11.66 3.84
CA ILE A 178 26.66 -12.90 3.23
C ILE A 178 27.82 -13.67 2.58
N ILE A 179 28.69 -12.98 1.84
CA ILE A 179 29.88 -13.59 1.24
C ILE A 179 30.81 -14.14 2.33
N ASP A 180 31.01 -13.42 3.43
CA ASP A 180 31.85 -13.87 4.55
C ASP A 180 31.24 -15.09 5.24
N TYR A 181 29.92 -15.09 5.48
CA TYR A 181 29.21 -16.27 5.98
C TYR A 181 29.36 -17.47 5.02
N LEU A 182 29.17 -17.26 3.71
CA LEU A 182 29.29 -18.31 2.71
C LEU A 182 30.72 -18.85 2.67
N LYS A 183 31.72 -17.96 2.65
CA LYS A 183 33.16 -18.30 2.67
C LYS A 183 33.53 -19.15 3.89
N ASN A 184 33.05 -18.77 5.07
CA ASN A 184 33.33 -19.49 6.31
C ASN A 184 32.67 -20.89 6.35
N ASN A 185 31.65 -21.14 5.52
CA ASN A 185 30.95 -22.42 5.44
C ASN A 185 31.25 -23.23 4.16
N LEU A 186 32.12 -22.74 3.25
CA LEU A 186 32.43 -23.36 1.95
C LEU A 186 32.94 -24.81 2.05
N THR A 187 33.63 -25.15 3.14
CA THR A 187 34.23 -26.47 3.35
C THR A 187 33.20 -27.58 3.58
N SER A 188 31.92 -27.23 3.81
CA SER A 188 30.85 -28.19 4.10
C SER A 188 30.05 -28.68 2.88
N TRP A 189 30.24 -28.09 1.68
CA TRP A 189 29.41 -28.36 0.49
C TRP A 189 30.23 -28.74 -0.77
N THR A 190 31.18 -29.67 -0.62
CA THR A 190 31.99 -30.20 -1.75
C THR A 190 31.32 -31.42 -2.41
N SER A 191 31.41 -31.46 -3.74
CA SER A 191 31.04 -32.61 -4.58
C SER A 191 32.14 -33.66 -4.70
N GLY A 192 33.36 -33.36 -4.22
CA GLY A 192 34.57 -34.14 -4.51
C GLY A 192 35.11 -33.96 -5.94
N ASN A 193 34.48 -33.13 -6.77
CA ASN A 193 34.93 -32.80 -8.12
C ASN A 193 35.32 -31.32 -8.22
N GLY A 194 36.61 -31.04 -8.40
CA GLY A 194 37.13 -29.67 -8.42
C GLY A 194 36.53 -28.74 -9.49
N LYS A 195 36.01 -29.27 -10.61
CA LYS A 195 35.32 -28.45 -11.62
C LYS A 195 33.90 -28.06 -11.19
N ILE A 196 33.18 -28.98 -10.54
CA ILE A 196 31.83 -28.73 -10.02
C ILE A 196 31.89 -27.84 -8.78
N ASP A 197 32.86 -28.07 -7.90
CA ASP A 197 33.08 -27.24 -6.71
C ASP A 197 33.41 -25.80 -7.10
N LYS A 198 34.26 -25.61 -8.12
CA LYS A 198 34.53 -24.28 -8.68
C LYS A 198 33.27 -23.62 -9.24
N LEU A 199 32.40 -24.37 -9.93
CA LEU A 199 31.13 -23.87 -10.45
C LEU A 199 30.17 -23.47 -9.32
N ILE A 200 30.08 -24.28 -8.26
CA ILE A 200 29.26 -23.98 -7.07
C ILE A 200 29.78 -22.69 -6.41
N GLN A 201 31.09 -22.56 -6.23
CA GLN A 201 31.72 -21.35 -5.68
C GLN A 201 31.45 -20.11 -6.54
N GLU A 202 31.61 -20.21 -7.86
CA GLU A 202 31.28 -19.12 -8.80
C GLU A 202 29.80 -18.70 -8.63
N LYS A 203 28.87 -19.65 -8.49
CA LYS A 203 27.44 -19.36 -8.28
C LYS A 203 27.10 -18.83 -6.89
N GLN A 204 27.83 -19.23 -5.85
CA GLN A 204 27.70 -18.67 -4.51
C GLN A 204 28.25 -17.24 -4.43
N LEU A 205 29.26 -16.90 -5.23
CA LEU A 205 29.77 -15.52 -5.36
C LEU A 205 28.87 -14.62 -6.22
N GLU A 206 28.10 -15.21 -7.14
CA GLU A 206 27.00 -14.55 -7.87
C GLU A 206 25.75 -14.29 -6.98
N TYR A 207 25.76 -14.69 -5.70
CA TYR A 207 24.61 -14.56 -4.80
C TYR A 207 24.05 -13.14 -4.82
N GLY A 208 22.86 -13.02 -5.42
CA GLY A 208 22.22 -11.74 -5.66
C GLY A 208 20.71 -11.89 -5.87
N LYS A 209 19.97 -11.01 -5.20
CA LYS A 209 18.54 -10.66 -5.34
C LYS A 209 17.50 -11.52 -4.61
N ASN A 210 17.63 -12.85 -4.50
CA ASN A 210 16.50 -13.71 -4.06
C ASN A 210 16.80 -14.73 -2.93
N GLY A 211 17.83 -14.54 -2.11
CA GLY A 211 17.90 -15.15 -0.78
C GLY A 211 18.30 -16.63 -0.68
N THR A 212 18.45 -17.42 -1.76
CA THR A 212 18.73 -18.89 -1.67
C THR A 212 20.17 -19.24 -2.02
N VAL A 213 20.79 -20.15 -1.26
CA VAL A 213 22.18 -20.60 -1.50
C VAL A 213 22.22 -21.76 -2.50
N PHE A 214 23.00 -21.60 -3.58
CA PHE A 214 23.31 -22.67 -4.52
C PHE A 214 24.40 -23.58 -3.92
N LYS A 215 24.13 -24.88 -3.75
CA LYS A 215 25.07 -25.81 -3.09
C LYS A 215 25.13 -27.19 -3.77
N TRP A 216 26.11 -28.00 -3.36
CA TRP A 216 26.05 -29.44 -3.60
C TRP A 216 24.96 -30.06 -2.73
N ILE A 217 24.15 -30.95 -3.31
CA ILE A 217 23.07 -31.64 -2.62
C ILE A 217 23.34 -33.15 -2.72
N PRO A 218 23.67 -33.83 -1.61
CA PRO A 218 23.78 -35.29 -1.56
C PRO A 218 22.51 -35.96 -2.09
N TYR A 219 22.66 -36.94 -2.98
CA TYR A 219 21.52 -37.58 -3.65
C TYR A 219 20.57 -38.31 -2.67
N ASN A 220 21.10 -38.80 -1.55
CA ASN A 220 20.33 -39.44 -0.48
C ASN A 220 19.40 -38.48 0.30
N GLU A 221 19.50 -37.17 0.06
CA GLU A 221 18.55 -36.19 0.60
C GLU A 221 17.24 -36.14 -0.19
N PHE A 222 17.17 -36.77 -1.37
CA PHE A 222 15.93 -36.88 -2.16
C PHE A 222 15.16 -38.15 -1.80
N ILE A 223 13.86 -38.00 -1.52
CA ILE A 223 12.90 -39.09 -1.39
C ILE A 223 11.77 -38.92 -2.41
N ASP A 224 11.01 -39.99 -2.62
CA ASP A 224 9.87 -40.02 -3.55
C ASP A 224 10.23 -39.50 -4.95
N VAL A 225 11.32 -40.03 -5.51
CA VAL A 225 11.80 -39.66 -6.84
C VAL A 225 10.91 -40.31 -7.90
N GLU A 226 10.09 -39.51 -8.59
CA GLU A 226 9.17 -39.94 -9.64
C GLU A 226 9.62 -39.40 -11.01
N GLU A 227 9.96 -40.30 -11.95
CA GLU A 227 10.34 -39.93 -13.32
C GLU A 227 9.12 -39.56 -14.17
N ILE A 228 9.26 -38.51 -14.99
CA ILE A 228 8.21 -38.07 -15.91
C ILE A 228 8.41 -38.77 -17.26
N GLU A 229 7.42 -39.58 -17.68
CA GLU A 229 7.47 -40.38 -18.91
C GLU A 229 7.89 -39.56 -20.14
N ASN A 230 8.80 -40.14 -20.94
CA ASN A 230 9.36 -39.54 -22.16
C ASN A 230 10.06 -38.18 -21.95
N SER A 231 10.57 -37.89 -20.75
CA SER A 231 11.29 -36.65 -20.43
C SER A 231 12.62 -36.91 -19.71
N CYS A 232 13.48 -35.88 -19.58
CA CYS A 232 14.71 -35.92 -18.78
C CYS A 232 14.52 -35.38 -17.35
N LEU A 233 13.27 -35.38 -16.85
CA LEU A 233 12.87 -34.76 -15.59
C LEU A 233 12.29 -35.79 -14.62
N ALA A 234 12.51 -35.55 -13.33
CA ALA A 234 11.80 -36.21 -12.24
C ALA A 234 11.34 -35.18 -11.20
N THR A 235 10.35 -35.55 -10.40
CA THR A 235 9.99 -34.81 -9.18
C THR A 235 10.54 -35.55 -7.96
N ALA A 236 10.89 -34.83 -6.90
CA ALA A 236 11.35 -35.42 -5.64
C ALA A 236 11.04 -34.50 -4.45
N ILE A 237 11.08 -35.05 -3.23
CA ILE A 237 11.08 -34.28 -1.99
C ILE A 237 12.50 -34.18 -1.45
N TRP A 238 12.97 -32.95 -1.23
CA TRP A 238 14.28 -32.67 -0.65
C TRP A 238 14.19 -32.51 0.88
N LYS A 239 14.71 -33.49 1.63
CA LYS A 239 14.62 -33.57 3.11
C LYS A 239 15.16 -32.35 3.84
N GLU A 240 16.44 -32.03 3.67
CA GLU A 240 17.04 -30.88 4.36
C GLU A 240 16.48 -29.55 3.85
N GLY A 241 16.11 -29.53 2.57
CA GLY A 241 15.53 -28.38 1.90
C GLY A 241 16.50 -27.21 1.71
N SER A 242 15.97 -26.10 1.18
CA SER A 242 16.79 -24.98 0.71
C SER A 242 17.22 -24.07 1.86
N LEU A 243 18.49 -23.64 1.83
CA LEU A 243 19.05 -22.67 2.77
C LEU A 243 18.80 -21.26 2.23
N HIS A 244 18.11 -20.44 3.03
CA HIS A 244 17.71 -19.09 2.67
C HIS A 244 18.19 -18.07 3.70
N TYR A 245 18.50 -16.85 3.27
CA TYR A 245 18.74 -15.73 4.17
C TYR A 245 17.40 -15.05 4.50
N ASP A 246 16.97 -15.16 5.76
CA ASP A 246 15.85 -14.39 6.29
C ASP A 246 16.29 -12.94 6.53
N LYS A 247 15.53 -12.02 5.93
CA LYS A 247 15.83 -10.59 5.95
C LYS A 247 15.32 -9.90 7.21
N ASN A 248 14.28 -10.44 7.84
CA ASN A 248 13.69 -9.89 9.07
C ASN A 248 14.56 -10.28 10.26
N GLU A 249 15.01 -11.54 10.29
CA GLU A 249 15.85 -12.08 11.36
C GLU A 249 17.36 -11.90 11.09
N ASN A 250 17.74 -11.52 9.87
CA ASN A 250 19.13 -11.29 9.44
C ASN A 250 20.04 -12.56 9.61
N GLU A 251 19.45 -13.74 9.43
CA GLU A 251 20.07 -15.06 9.63
C GLU A 251 19.74 -16.05 8.49
N PHE A 252 20.50 -17.14 8.38
CA PHE A 252 20.21 -18.20 7.41
C PHE A 252 19.27 -19.26 7.99
N VAL A 253 18.11 -19.44 7.38
CA VAL A 253 17.05 -20.37 7.78
C VAL A 253 16.88 -21.46 6.73
N ARG A 254 16.51 -22.67 7.15
CA ARG A 254 16.24 -23.81 6.25
C ARG A 254 14.75 -23.99 6.07
N ILE A 255 14.33 -24.26 4.83
CA ILE A 255 12.97 -24.69 4.52
C ILE A 255 13.03 -26.16 4.09
N SER A 256 12.86 -27.06 5.06
CA SER A 256 12.96 -28.51 4.89
C SER A 256 11.77 -29.13 4.14
N TYR A 257 11.92 -30.38 3.71
CA TYR A 257 10.89 -31.17 3.01
C TYR A 257 10.30 -30.50 1.76
N LYS A 258 11.16 -29.92 0.94
CA LYS A 258 10.75 -29.12 -0.21
C LYS A 258 10.56 -29.97 -1.46
N LYS A 259 9.43 -29.83 -2.16
CA LYS A 259 9.25 -30.44 -3.49
C LYS A 259 10.14 -29.76 -4.52
N VAL A 260 10.98 -30.54 -5.19
CA VAL A 260 11.97 -30.10 -6.18
C VAL A 260 11.80 -30.85 -7.50
N ILE A 261 12.28 -30.23 -8.58
CA ILE A 261 12.37 -30.85 -9.90
C ILE A 261 13.83 -31.21 -10.15
N LEU A 262 14.07 -32.48 -10.48
CA LEU A 262 15.37 -33.02 -10.82
C LEU A 262 15.48 -33.10 -12.34
N ARG A 263 16.49 -32.46 -12.92
CA ARG A 263 16.81 -32.59 -14.35
C ARG A 263 18.08 -33.40 -14.53
N PHE A 264 17.96 -34.55 -15.15
CA PHE A 264 19.10 -35.41 -15.48
C PHE A 264 19.81 -34.88 -16.72
N LEU A 265 21.13 -34.73 -16.64
CA LEU A 265 21.96 -34.17 -17.71
C LEU A 265 22.71 -35.27 -18.46
N GLN A 266 22.79 -35.14 -19.79
CA GLN A 266 23.42 -36.18 -20.61
C GLN A 266 24.95 -36.09 -20.60
N ASN A 267 25.53 -34.93 -20.29
CA ASN A 267 26.97 -34.74 -20.14
C ASN A 267 27.30 -33.57 -19.18
N THR A 268 28.58 -33.44 -18.82
CA THR A 268 29.07 -32.38 -17.91
C THR A 268 29.08 -30.98 -18.51
N ASP A 269 29.17 -30.85 -19.84
CA ASP A 269 29.21 -29.55 -20.52
C ASP A 269 27.83 -28.86 -20.49
N GLU A 270 26.75 -29.64 -20.44
CA GLU A 270 25.39 -29.16 -20.19
C GLU A 270 25.22 -28.52 -18.81
N VAL A 271 25.93 -29.02 -17.78
CA VAL A 271 25.88 -28.44 -16.41
C VAL A 271 26.21 -26.95 -16.49
N ARG A 272 27.26 -26.58 -17.24
CA ARG A 272 27.67 -25.18 -17.43
C ARG A 272 26.64 -24.40 -18.27
N SER A 273 26.15 -24.96 -19.37
CA SER A 273 25.13 -24.31 -20.22
C SER A 273 23.85 -23.96 -19.45
N TYR A 274 23.29 -24.91 -18.69
CA TYR A 274 22.05 -24.70 -17.93
C TYR A 274 22.24 -23.81 -16.68
N THR A 275 23.45 -23.81 -16.08
CA THR A 275 23.77 -22.92 -14.93
C THR A 275 24.09 -21.48 -15.35
N PHE A 276 24.54 -21.24 -16.60
CA PHE A 276 24.87 -19.91 -17.13
C PHE A 276 23.79 -19.29 -18.05
N GLN A 277 22.72 -20.01 -18.43
CA GLN A 277 21.58 -19.48 -19.20
C GLN A 277 20.66 -18.50 -18.41
N ASN A 278 21.25 -17.56 -17.66
CA ASN A 278 20.60 -16.32 -17.23
C ASN A 278 20.46 -15.37 -18.43
N ILE A 279 19.63 -15.71 -19.43
CA ILE A 279 19.29 -14.77 -20.50
C ILE A 279 18.31 -13.75 -19.94
N GLU A 280 18.84 -12.54 -19.74
CA GLU A 280 18.10 -11.31 -19.50
C GLU A 280 16.95 -11.17 -20.51
N TRP A 281 15.72 -11.07 -20.00
CA TRP A 281 14.72 -10.28 -20.71
C TRP A 281 14.85 -8.84 -20.21
N SER A 282 15.31 -7.97 -21.10
CA SER A 282 15.11 -6.54 -21.04
C SER A 282 13.64 -6.23 -21.36
N ASN A 283 12.79 -6.31 -20.35
CA ASN A 283 11.58 -5.49 -20.27
C ASN A 283 11.51 -4.98 -18.83
N GLU A 284 11.54 -3.65 -18.67
CA GLU A 284 11.80 -2.93 -17.42
C GLU A 284 10.81 -3.16 -16.27
N TYR A 285 9.74 -3.95 -16.45
CA TYR A 285 8.65 -4.00 -15.47
C TYR A 285 8.56 -5.25 -14.59
N TYR A 286 9.13 -6.42 -14.96
CA TYR A 286 9.07 -7.62 -14.08
C TYR A 286 10.30 -8.52 -14.23
N LYS A 287 11.33 -8.31 -13.40
CA LYS A 287 12.53 -9.19 -13.32
C LYS A 287 12.25 -10.41 -12.44
N HIS A 288 11.64 -11.47 -12.96
CA HIS A 288 11.59 -12.77 -12.26
C HIS A 288 12.77 -13.65 -12.70
N LYS A 289 13.72 -13.91 -11.77
CA LYS A 289 14.82 -14.89 -11.93
C LYS A 289 14.46 -16.19 -11.20
N TRP A 290 14.83 -17.33 -11.75
CA TRP A 290 14.45 -18.67 -11.28
C TRP A 290 15.32 -19.20 -10.13
N TYR A 291 14.79 -20.17 -9.37
CA TYR A 291 15.46 -20.81 -8.23
C TYR A 291 16.11 -22.14 -8.65
N ASN A 292 17.42 -22.11 -8.88
CA ASN A 292 18.24 -23.31 -8.92
C ASN A 292 18.78 -23.53 -7.51
N TYR A 293 18.52 -24.68 -6.90
CA TYR A 293 18.97 -24.96 -5.53
C TYR A 293 20.38 -25.55 -5.49
N GLY A 294 20.79 -26.25 -6.54
CA GLY A 294 22.08 -26.89 -6.52
C GLY A 294 22.30 -27.93 -7.59
N ILE A 295 23.40 -28.66 -7.40
CA ILE A 295 23.78 -29.80 -8.21
C ILE A 295 23.80 -31.02 -7.30
N SER A 296 23.31 -32.14 -7.83
CA SER A 296 23.49 -33.46 -7.24
C SER A 296 24.09 -34.40 -8.29
N GLN A 297 24.43 -35.61 -7.88
CA GLN A 297 24.84 -36.68 -8.78
C GLN A 297 24.24 -37.98 -8.30
N ASN A 298 23.59 -38.70 -9.22
CA ASN A 298 23.11 -40.04 -8.92
C ASN A 298 24.31 -40.96 -8.63
N PRO A 299 24.37 -41.62 -7.45
CA PRO A 299 25.53 -42.41 -7.06
C PRO A 299 25.71 -43.66 -7.92
N ASN A 300 24.63 -44.18 -8.52
CA ASN A 300 24.62 -45.40 -9.33
C ASN A 300 24.98 -45.10 -10.79
N THR A 301 24.30 -44.13 -11.41
CA THR A 301 24.49 -43.83 -12.84
C THR A 301 25.61 -42.83 -13.10
N LYS A 302 26.11 -42.16 -12.06
CA LYS A 302 27.07 -41.03 -12.13
C LYS A 302 26.58 -39.83 -12.94
N VAL A 303 25.30 -39.81 -13.31
CA VAL A 303 24.66 -38.70 -14.02
C VAL A 303 24.50 -37.52 -13.07
N TYR A 304 24.92 -36.32 -13.53
CA TYR A 304 24.68 -35.09 -12.81
C TYR A 304 23.22 -34.65 -12.93
N ILE A 305 22.71 -34.10 -11.83
CA ILE A 305 21.33 -33.69 -11.69
C ILE A 305 21.32 -32.22 -11.29
N LEU A 306 20.57 -31.40 -12.02
CA LEU A 306 20.24 -30.05 -11.59
C LEU A 306 18.94 -30.05 -10.79
N VAL A 307 18.96 -29.34 -9.67
CA VAL A 307 17.85 -29.30 -8.71
C VAL A 307 17.17 -27.94 -8.80
N PHE A 308 15.91 -27.94 -9.24
CA PHE A 308 15.10 -26.74 -9.45
C PHE A 308 13.91 -26.67 -8.47
N SER A 309 13.40 -25.46 -8.26
CA SER A 309 12.09 -25.25 -7.62
C SER A 309 10.95 -25.89 -8.41
N ASN A 310 9.88 -26.29 -7.72
CA ASN A 310 8.63 -26.74 -8.34
C ASN A 310 8.01 -25.71 -9.31
N THR A 311 8.36 -24.42 -9.17
CA THR A 311 7.99 -23.36 -10.13
C THR A 311 8.60 -23.53 -11.53
N TYR A 312 9.47 -24.53 -11.74
CA TYR A 312 10.10 -24.84 -13.02
C TYR A 312 9.07 -25.00 -14.16
N PHE A 313 7.95 -25.70 -13.92
CA PHE A 313 6.92 -25.95 -14.94
C PHE A 313 6.08 -24.72 -15.32
N ASN A 314 6.22 -23.60 -14.60
CA ASN A 314 5.62 -22.33 -15.04
C ASN A 314 6.36 -21.75 -16.26
N TYR A 315 7.61 -22.18 -16.49
CA TYR A 315 8.48 -21.62 -17.52
C TYR A 315 9.03 -22.66 -18.49
N TYR A 316 8.91 -23.95 -18.19
CA TYR A 316 9.43 -25.03 -19.00
C TYR A 316 8.34 -26.06 -19.28
N CYS A 317 8.33 -26.57 -20.50
CA CYS A 317 7.36 -27.55 -20.95
C CYS A 317 7.59 -28.90 -20.27
N GLU A 318 6.54 -29.41 -19.62
CA GLU A 318 6.50 -30.73 -18.97
C GLU A 318 6.86 -31.88 -19.94
N LYS A 319 6.49 -31.76 -21.23
CA LYS A 319 6.68 -32.82 -22.23
C LYS A 319 8.08 -32.90 -22.83
N CYS A 320 8.74 -31.76 -23.02
CA CYS A 320 10.00 -31.71 -23.78
C CYS A 320 11.11 -30.91 -23.10
N GLY A 321 10.86 -30.37 -21.90
CA GLY A 321 11.83 -29.61 -21.11
C GLY A 321 12.32 -28.31 -21.75
N ASN A 322 11.65 -27.83 -22.81
CA ASN A 322 11.99 -26.57 -23.48
C ASN A 322 11.30 -25.40 -22.79
N LYS A 323 11.99 -24.27 -22.72
CA LYS A 323 11.48 -23.03 -22.14
C LYS A 323 10.26 -22.52 -22.92
N TYR A 324 9.19 -22.17 -22.23
CA TYR A 324 8.07 -21.42 -22.78
C TYR A 324 8.53 -20.01 -23.17
N LYS A 325 8.13 -19.57 -24.36
CA LYS A 325 8.43 -18.20 -24.84
C LYS A 325 7.58 -17.14 -24.13
N TYR A 326 6.42 -17.53 -23.57
CA TYR A 326 5.41 -16.67 -22.94
C TYR A 326 4.77 -17.39 -21.72
N ARG A 327 4.03 -16.67 -20.85
CA ARG A 327 3.44 -17.25 -19.60
C ARG A 327 2.35 -18.31 -19.82
N ASN A 328 1.76 -18.40 -21.00
CA ASN A 328 0.58 -19.21 -21.32
C ASN A 328 0.87 -20.70 -21.62
N LYS A 329 1.94 -21.28 -21.05
CA LYS A 329 2.34 -22.69 -21.22
C LYS A 329 2.37 -23.22 -22.69
N TRP A 330 2.48 -22.32 -23.68
CA TRP A 330 2.56 -22.67 -25.10
C TRP A 330 3.96 -23.16 -25.48
N CYS A 331 4.08 -24.46 -25.80
CA CYS A 331 5.33 -25.07 -26.27
C CYS A 331 5.35 -25.21 -27.80
N LYS A 332 6.02 -24.28 -28.50
CA LYS A 332 6.13 -24.30 -29.97
C LYS A 332 6.58 -25.67 -30.53
N PRO A 333 7.67 -26.32 -30.06
CA PRO A 333 8.07 -27.64 -30.55
C PRO A 333 6.96 -28.70 -30.45
N CYS A 334 6.28 -28.79 -29.29
CA CYS A 334 5.21 -29.76 -29.08
C CYS A 334 4.01 -29.49 -29.99
N GLN A 335 3.62 -28.22 -30.15
CA GLN A 335 2.46 -27.84 -30.96
C GLN A 335 2.73 -28.01 -32.46
N ILE A 336 3.94 -27.69 -32.92
CA ILE A 336 4.36 -27.95 -34.30
C ILE A 336 4.36 -29.44 -34.61
N ASN A 337 4.82 -30.28 -33.68
CA ASN A 337 4.75 -31.74 -33.86
C ASN A 337 3.31 -32.24 -33.90
N HIS A 338 2.42 -31.70 -33.05
CA HIS A 338 0.99 -32.01 -33.11
C HIS A 338 0.38 -31.63 -34.47
N LEU A 339 0.70 -30.46 -35.03
CA LEU A 339 0.22 -30.03 -36.35
C LEU A 339 0.76 -30.94 -37.47
N LYS A 340 2.05 -31.30 -37.43
CA LYS A 340 2.67 -32.21 -38.40
C LYS A 340 1.95 -33.56 -38.46
N ASN A 341 1.60 -34.12 -37.30
CA ASN A 341 0.89 -35.39 -37.20
C ASN A 341 -0.53 -35.34 -37.78
N ASN A 342 -1.10 -34.15 -37.99
CA ASN A 342 -2.48 -33.94 -38.46
C ASN A 342 -2.56 -33.31 -39.87
N PHE A 343 -1.45 -33.18 -40.61
CA PHE A 343 -1.45 -32.53 -41.93
C PHE A 343 -2.38 -33.18 -42.97
N SER A 344 -2.76 -34.44 -42.80
CA SER A 344 -3.75 -35.12 -43.64
C SER A 344 -5.15 -34.53 -43.54
N ASN A 345 -5.47 -33.80 -42.46
CA ASN A 345 -6.83 -33.34 -42.17
C ASN A 345 -7.20 -32.03 -42.90
N TRP A 346 -6.26 -31.35 -43.56
CA TRP A 346 -6.46 -30.05 -44.21
C TRP A 346 -6.09 -30.04 -45.70
N THR A 347 -6.38 -31.13 -46.42
CA THR A 347 -6.02 -31.26 -47.84
C THR A 347 -7.09 -30.67 -48.76
N SER A 348 -6.67 -29.80 -49.67
CA SER A 348 -7.50 -29.18 -50.72
C SER A 348 -7.61 -29.98 -52.01
N GLY A 349 -6.84 -31.06 -52.16
CA GLY A 349 -6.60 -31.74 -53.43
C GLY A 349 -5.56 -31.07 -54.34
N ASP A 350 -5.21 -29.79 -54.11
CA ASP A 350 -4.14 -29.07 -54.84
C ASP A 350 -2.83 -29.04 -54.03
N LYS A 351 -1.73 -29.48 -54.66
CA LYS A 351 -0.42 -29.57 -54.02
C LYS A 351 0.12 -28.19 -53.58
N ASN A 352 -0.06 -27.15 -54.39
CA ASN A 352 0.45 -25.80 -54.09
C ASN A 352 -0.30 -25.18 -52.92
N ILE A 353 -1.62 -25.37 -52.83
CA ILE A 353 -2.43 -24.87 -51.72
C ILE A 353 -2.07 -25.62 -50.42
N ASN A 354 -1.91 -26.94 -50.48
CA ASN A 354 -1.50 -27.75 -49.33
C ASN A 354 -0.12 -27.33 -48.81
N ASP A 355 0.84 -27.09 -49.71
CA ASP A 355 2.18 -26.62 -49.34
C ASP A 355 2.16 -25.22 -48.74
N PHE A 356 1.27 -24.34 -49.23
CA PHE A 356 1.06 -23.01 -48.65
C PHE A 356 0.49 -23.08 -47.22
N ILE A 357 -0.53 -23.91 -47.00
CA ILE A 357 -1.15 -24.13 -45.68
C ILE A 357 -0.12 -24.66 -44.68
N ARG A 358 0.63 -25.71 -45.04
CA ARG A 358 1.70 -26.27 -44.19
C ARG A 358 2.75 -25.22 -43.83
N LYS A 359 3.20 -24.41 -44.81
CA LYS A 359 4.15 -23.32 -44.55
C LYS A 359 3.59 -22.25 -43.60
N LYS A 360 2.27 -22.03 -43.56
CA LYS A 360 1.63 -21.11 -42.62
C LYS A 360 1.53 -21.71 -41.22
N GLN A 361 1.07 -22.96 -41.11
CA GLN A 361 0.98 -23.69 -39.84
C GLN A 361 2.36 -23.85 -39.17
N LEU A 362 3.43 -24.07 -39.95
CA LEU A 362 4.80 -24.16 -39.43
C LEU A 362 5.38 -22.82 -38.96
N LYS A 363 4.78 -21.69 -39.36
CA LYS A 363 5.21 -20.33 -38.96
C LYS A 363 4.55 -19.83 -37.68
N THR A 364 3.63 -20.57 -37.09
CA THR A 364 2.99 -20.24 -35.81
C THR A 364 4.05 -20.06 -34.70
N GLU A 365 3.98 -18.93 -34.01
CA GLU A 365 4.92 -18.56 -32.94
C GLU A 365 4.26 -18.43 -31.56
N ARG A 366 3.01 -17.98 -31.51
CA ARG A 366 2.27 -17.66 -30.28
C ARG A 366 1.03 -18.54 -30.10
N CYS A 367 0.43 -18.51 -28.91
CA CYS A 367 -0.79 -19.27 -28.62
C CYS A 367 -2.04 -18.70 -29.30
N ASP A 368 -2.04 -17.39 -29.57
CA ASP A 368 -3.15 -16.62 -30.14
C ASP A 368 -3.07 -16.54 -31.68
N ASP A 369 -1.98 -17.05 -32.24
CA ASP A 369 -1.81 -17.18 -33.69
C ASP A 369 -2.87 -18.14 -34.25
N ILE A 370 -3.46 -17.72 -35.37
CA ILE A 370 -4.51 -18.49 -36.04
C ILE A 370 -3.86 -19.65 -36.79
N ILE A 371 -4.40 -20.85 -36.60
CA ILE A 371 -4.06 -22.00 -37.44
C ILE A 371 -4.77 -21.83 -38.78
N PHE A 372 -3.99 -21.62 -39.84
CA PHE A 372 -4.53 -21.45 -41.19
C PHE A 372 -4.95 -22.81 -41.75
N GLU A 373 -6.20 -22.93 -42.22
CA GLU A 373 -6.82 -24.21 -42.61
C GLU A 373 -7.33 -24.20 -44.07
N TRP A 374 -7.45 -25.40 -44.67
CA TRP A 374 -8.37 -25.60 -45.80
C TRP A 374 -9.75 -25.91 -45.22
N ILE A 375 -10.77 -25.20 -45.67
CA ILE A 375 -12.12 -25.30 -45.14
C ILE A 375 -13.03 -25.79 -46.28
N PRO A 376 -13.60 -27.01 -46.20
CA PRO A 376 -14.57 -27.48 -47.19
C PRO A 376 -15.78 -26.54 -47.31
N TYR A 377 -16.24 -26.25 -48.53
CA TYR A 377 -17.29 -25.24 -48.73
C TYR A 377 -18.65 -25.62 -48.12
N ASN A 378 -18.93 -26.93 -47.98
CA ASN A 378 -20.12 -27.46 -47.32
C ASN A 378 -20.13 -27.26 -45.78
N GLU A 379 -19.03 -26.76 -45.21
CA GLU A 379 -18.95 -26.33 -43.82
C GLU A 379 -19.59 -24.96 -43.57
N PHE A 380 -19.93 -24.22 -44.63
CA PHE A 380 -20.62 -22.94 -44.55
C PHE A 380 -22.12 -23.09 -44.75
N PHE A 381 -22.91 -22.43 -43.91
CA PHE A 381 -24.36 -22.31 -44.08
C PHE A 381 -24.81 -20.87 -43.81
N GLU A 382 -26.05 -20.55 -44.17
CA GLU A 382 -26.60 -19.18 -44.14
C GLU A 382 -25.73 -18.16 -44.91
N ILE A 383 -25.28 -18.52 -46.11
CA ILE A 383 -24.46 -17.62 -46.93
C ILE A 383 -25.33 -16.47 -47.45
N LYS A 384 -24.98 -15.22 -47.10
CA LYS A 384 -25.67 -14.00 -47.54
C LYS A 384 -24.70 -13.08 -48.27
N GLU A 385 -25.00 -12.75 -49.53
CA GLU A 385 -24.22 -11.78 -50.32
C GLU A 385 -24.39 -10.35 -49.78
N MET A 386 -23.39 -9.50 -50.02
CA MET A 386 -23.36 -8.13 -49.51
C MET A 386 -23.31 -7.12 -50.65
N ASP A 387 -23.76 -5.88 -50.39
CA ASP A 387 -23.71 -4.73 -51.33
C ASP A 387 -22.28 -4.30 -51.72
N VAL A 388 -21.25 -4.93 -51.14
CA VAL A 388 -19.84 -4.69 -51.46
C VAL A 388 -19.36 -5.80 -52.38
N ASP A 389 -18.97 -5.43 -53.61
CA ASP A 389 -18.58 -6.39 -54.66
C ASP A 389 -17.62 -7.50 -54.18
N GLY A 390 -18.08 -8.74 -54.34
CA GLY A 390 -17.34 -9.97 -54.08
C GLY A 390 -17.21 -10.37 -52.60
N PHE A 391 -18.10 -9.92 -51.71
CA PHE A 391 -18.15 -10.36 -50.30
C PHE A 391 -19.49 -11.02 -49.92
N ALA A 392 -19.43 -11.98 -49.00
CA ALA A 392 -20.59 -12.59 -48.36
C ALA A 392 -20.33 -12.86 -46.86
N THR A 393 -21.39 -13.03 -46.08
CA THR A 393 -21.32 -13.53 -44.69
C THR A 393 -21.81 -14.97 -44.62
N ALA A 394 -21.30 -15.77 -43.69
CA ALA A 394 -21.70 -17.16 -43.50
C ALA A 394 -21.40 -17.64 -42.07
N ILE A 395 -21.97 -18.78 -41.66
CA ILE A 395 -21.62 -19.47 -40.41
C ILE A 395 -20.78 -20.72 -40.75
N TRP A 396 -19.60 -20.84 -40.12
CA TRP A 396 -18.73 -22.01 -40.23
C TRP A 396 -19.04 -23.02 -39.12
N LYS A 397 -19.53 -24.22 -39.47
CA LYS A 397 -19.97 -25.28 -38.53
C LYS A 397 -18.85 -25.76 -37.59
N ASP A 398 -17.75 -26.26 -38.13
CA ASP A 398 -16.64 -26.76 -37.32
C ASP A 398 -15.84 -25.64 -36.63
N GLY A 399 -15.78 -24.47 -37.27
CA GLY A 399 -15.08 -23.30 -36.76
C GLY A 399 -13.55 -23.47 -36.62
N PRO A 400 -12.85 -22.39 -36.22
CA PRO A 400 -11.39 -22.37 -36.22
C PRO A 400 -10.80 -23.18 -35.07
N LEU A 401 -9.61 -23.75 -35.31
CA LEU A 401 -8.78 -24.35 -34.28
C LEU A 401 -8.08 -23.27 -33.43
N ILE A 402 -8.28 -23.30 -32.11
CA ILE A 402 -7.71 -22.34 -31.14
C ILE A 402 -6.98 -23.07 -30.01
N TYR A 403 -5.93 -22.46 -29.46
CA TYR A 403 -5.28 -22.99 -28.28
C TYR A 403 -6.09 -22.68 -27.02
N ASN A 404 -6.33 -23.70 -26.20
CA ASN A 404 -6.96 -23.56 -24.91
C ASN A 404 -5.89 -23.62 -23.80
N GLU A 405 -5.73 -22.52 -23.07
CA GLU A 405 -4.70 -22.35 -22.04
C GLU A 405 -4.92 -23.26 -20.81
N ASN A 406 -6.17 -23.61 -20.50
CA ASN A 406 -6.50 -24.47 -19.36
C ASN A 406 -6.13 -25.94 -19.61
N SER A 407 -6.35 -26.41 -20.83
CA SER A 407 -6.11 -27.81 -21.22
C SER A 407 -4.78 -28.03 -21.94
N ASN A 408 -4.03 -26.96 -22.24
CA ASN A 408 -2.78 -26.96 -23.01
C ASN A 408 -2.88 -27.67 -24.38
N LYS A 409 -4.08 -27.67 -25.01
CA LYS A 409 -4.39 -28.37 -26.27
C LYS A 409 -5.11 -27.46 -27.26
N LEU A 410 -5.06 -27.83 -28.54
CA LEU A 410 -5.83 -27.19 -29.61
C LEU A 410 -7.26 -27.75 -29.63
N ILE A 411 -8.26 -26.86 -29.59
CA ILE A 411 -9.69 -27.19 -29.60
C ILE A 411 -10.41 -26.43 -30.72
N ARG A 412 -11.56 -26.92 -31.20
CA ARG A 412 -12.40 -26.23 -32.20
C ARG A 412 -13.41 -25.31 -31.53
N LYS A 413 -13.68 -24.15 -32.15
CA LYS A 413 -14.77 -23.25 -31.76
C LYS A 413 -15.89 -23.27 -32.80
N SER A 414 -16.79 -24.23 -32.68
CA SER A 414 -17.89 -24.48 -33.63
C SER A 414 -18.85 -23.29 -33.80
N TYR A 415 -19.57 -23.29 -34.92
CA TYR A 415 -20.59 -22.32 -35.31
C TYR A 415 -20.11 -20.87 -35.30
N LYS A 416 -18.95 -20.62 -35.94
CA LYS A 416 -18.32 -19.30 -35.96
C LYS A 416 -18.85 -18.45 -37.13
N PRO A 417 -19.37 -17.23 -36.88
CA PRO A 417 -19.67 -16.28 -37.96
C PRO A 417 -18.39 -15.82 -38.66
N VAL A 418 -18.41 -15.86 -40.00
CA VAL A 418 -17.27 -15.55 -40.88
C VAL A 418 -17.71 -14.68 -42.06
N CYS A 419 -16.73 -14.00 -42.64
CA CYS A 419 -16.86 -13.25 -43.89
C CYS A 419 -16.10 -14.00 -44.99
N LEU A 420 -16.73 -14.15 -46.15
CA LEU A 420 -16.23 -14.83 -47.33
C LEU A 420 -15.90 -13.79 -48.39
N LYS A 421 -14.63 -13.73 -48.82
CA LYS A 421 -14.19 -12.91 -49.95
C LYS A 421 -13.92 -13.79 -51.16
N TYR A 422 -14.73 -13.64 -52.21
CA TYR A 422 -14.55 -14.33 -53.48
C TYR A 422 -13.36 -13.76 -54.25
N LEU A 423 -12.47 -14.65 -54.70
CA LEU A 423 -11.24 -14.34 -55.44
C LEU A 423 -11.45 -14.78 -56.89
N HIS A 424 -11.55 -13.82 -57.82
CA HIS A 424 -12.03 -14.08 -59.18
C HIS A 424 -10.97 -14.54 -60.20
N ASP A 425 -9.68 -14.65 -59.81
CA ASP A 425 -8.61 -15.11 -60.70
C ASP A 425 -8.15 -16.55 -60.41
N ASN A 426 -7.57 -17.20 -61.43
CA ASN A 426 -6.98 -18.54 -61.32
C ASN A 426 -5.76 -18.54 -60.37
N ILE A 427 -5.80 -19.37 -59.33
CA ILE A 427 -4.71 -19.49 -58.35
C ILE A 427 -3.43 -20.01 -59.00
N ASN A 428 -2.37 -19.19 -58.96
CA ASN A 428 -0.99 -19.60 -59.16
C ASN A 428 -0.11 -19.13 -57.96
N ASN A 429 1.17 -19.53 -57.93
CA ASN A 429 2.07 -19.20 -56.81
C ASN A 429 2.32 -17.67 -56.65
N SER A 430 2.18 -16.87 -57.71
CA SER A 430 2.30 -15.40 -57.61
C SER A 430 1.01 -14.77 -57.07
N PHE A 431 -0.16 -15.32 -57.43
CA PHE A 431 -1.48 -14.94 -56.95
C PHE A 431 -1.60 -15.12 -55.42
N LEU A 432 -1.26 -16.29 -54.88
CA LEU A 432 -1.25 -16.55 -53.42
C LEU A 432 -0.34 -15.58 -52.64
N LYS A 433 0.72 -15.05 -53.29
CA LYS A 433 1.71 -14.17 -52.67
C LYS A 433 1.36 -12.69 -52.77
N ASN A 434 0.60 -12.28 -53.78
CA ASN A 434 0.28 -10.88 -54.05
C ASN A 434 -1.12 -10.47 -53.57
N GLU A 435 -2.13 -11.34 -53.71
CA GLU A 435 -3.52 -11.06 -53.36
C GLU A 435 -3.86 -11.35 -51.89
N ILE A 436 -3.31 -12.42 -51.31
CA ILE A 436 -3.61 -12.83 -49.91
C ILE A 436 -2.72 -12.08 -48.90
N LYS A 437 -1.49 -11.71 -49.30
CA LYS A 437 -0.49 -11.06 -48.42
C LYS A 437 -0.97 -9.74 -47.78
N PRO A 438 -1.72 -8.86 -48.46
CA PRO A 438 -2.30 -7.67 -47.84
C PRO A 438 -3.21 -8.00 -46.64
N TYR A 439 -4.04 -9.03 -46.75
CA TYR A 439 -4.94 -9.47 -45.67
C TYR A 439 -4.17 -10.10 -44.50
N LEU A 440 -3.10 -10.83 -44.79
CA LEU A 440 -2.26 -11.48 -43.79
C LEU A 440 -1.31 -10.53 -43.03
N LYS A 441 -1.11 -9.29 -43.50
CA LYS A 441 -0.27 -8.27 -42.81
C LYS A 441 -1.05 -7.57 -41.68
N TYR A 442 -2.34 -7.86 -41.53
CA TYR A 442 -3.27 -7.06 -40.73
C TYR A 442 -3.59 -7.72 -39.39
N HIS A 443 -2.83 -7.40 -38.34
CA HIS A 443 -2.95 -8.06 -37.01
C HIS A 443 -4.34 -7.97 -36.33
N LYS A 444 -5.23 -7.07 -36.79
CA LYS A 444 -6.57 -6.88 -36.21
C LYS A 444 -7.68 -7.68 -36.90
N VAL A 445 -7.44 -8.23 -38.09
CA VAL A 445 -8.41 -9.05 -38.84
C VAL A 445 -7.87 -10.47 -38.90
N LYS A 446 -8.66 -11.42 -38.41
CA LYS A 446 -8.26 -12.82 -38.39
C LYS A 446 -8.59 -13.47 -39.74
N VAL A 447 -7.58 -14.04 -40.40
CA VAL A 447 -7.74 -14.84 -41.63
C VAL A 447 -7.66 -16.31 -41.24
N TYR A 448 -8.77 -17.04 -41.36
CA TYR A 448 -8.86 -18.42 -40.90
C TYR A 448 -8.36 -19.43 -41.92
N GLY A 449 -8.53 -19.17 -43.21
CA GLY A 449 -8.18 -20.16 -44.20
C GLY A 449 -8.64 -19.85 -45.61
N LEU A 450 -8.54 -20.87 -46.47
CA LEU A 450 -9.06 -20.87 -47.83
C LEU A 450 -10.18 -21.91 -47.97
N SER A 451 -11.10 -21.62 -48.86
CA SER A 451 -12.11 -22.55 -49.34
C SER A 451 -12.24 -22.42 -50.86
N GLN A 452 -13.01 -23.31 -51.48
CA GLN A 452 -13.37 -23.21 -52.88
C GLN A 452 -14.83 -23.61 -53.04
N ASN A 453 -15.61 -22.74 -53.67
CA ASN A 453 -16.99 -23.07 -54.01
C ASN A 453 -17.01 -24.30 -54.92
N THR A 454 -17.72 -25.35 -54.49
CA THR A 454 -17.73 -26.64 -55.19
C THR A 454 -18.32 -26.54 -56.59
N ASN A 455 -19.26 -25.61 -56.80
CA ASN A 455 -20.01 -25.42 -58.04
C ASN A 455 -19.30 -24.47 -58.99
N THR A 456 -18.92 -23.28 -58.53
CA THR A 456 -18.32 -22.24 -59.38
C THR A 456 -16.81 -22.38 -59.54
N LYS A 457 -16.17 -23.22 -58.71
CA LYS A 457 -14.70 -23.37 -58.60
C LYS A 457 -13.96 -22.09 -58.19
N VAL A 458 -14.69 -21.05 -57.81
CA VAL A 458 -14.13 -19.79 -57.31
C VAL A 458 -13.53 -20.02 -55.92
N TYR A 459 -12.31 -19.52 -55.73
CA TYR A 459 -11.64 -19.59 -54.44
C TYR A 459 -12.14 -18.50 -53.49
N ILE A 460 -12.19 -18.85 -52.21
CA ILE A 460 -12.77 -18.01 -51.17
C ILE A 460 -11.75 -17.84 -50.05
N LEU A 461 -11.51 -16.59 -49.67
CA LEU A 461 -10.76 -16.26 -48.46
C LEU A 461 -11.71 -16.12 -47.28
N VAL A 462 -11.44 -16.84 -46.19
CA VAL A 462 -12.30 -16.90 -45.00
C VAL A 462 -11.75 -15.98 -43.91
N LEU A 463 -12.50 -14.93 -43.58
CA LEU A 463 -12.12 -13.84 -42.69
C LEU A 463 -13.02 -13.80 -41.45
N SER A 464 -12.55 -13.20 -40.35
CA SER A 464 -13.41 -12.86 -39.22
C SER A 464 -14.40 -11.75 -39.58
N GLU A 465 -15.63 -11.86 -39.09
CA GLU A 465 -16.70 -10.84 -39.21
C GLU A 465 -16.26 -9.43 -38.77
N ALA A 466 -15.33 -9.34 -37.80
CA ALA A 466 -14.72 -8.09 -37.35
C ALA A 466 -14.05 -7.27 -38.47
N TYR A 467 -13.79 -7.85 -39.65
CA TYR A 467 -13.28 -7.16 -40.83
C TYR A 467 -14.06 -5.87 -41.16
N PHE A 468 -15.39 -5.89 -41.05
CA PHE A 468 -16.24 -4.74 -41.41
C PHE A 468 -16.12 -3.55 -40.45
N ASN A 469 -15.62 -3.76 -39.23
CA ASN A 469 -15.39 -2.69 -38.26
C ASN A 469 -14.17 -1.80 -38.62
N TYR A 470 -13.38 -2.17 -39.63
CA TYR A 470 -12.10 -1.53 -39.94
C TYR A 470 -11.94 -1.05 -41.39
N CYS A 471 -12.98 -1.15 -42.22
CA CYS A 471 -12.91 -0.81 -43.65
C CYS A 471 -13.93 0.27 -44.06
N CYS A 472 -13.56 1.07 -45.07
CA CYS A 472 -14.41 2.09 -45.69
C CYS A 472 -15.53 1.43 -46.49
N GLU A 473 -16.79 1.79 -46.23
CA GLU A 473 -17.96 1.25 -46.95
C GLU A 473 -17.96 1.62 -48.44
N LYS A 474 -17.35 2.75 -48.81
CA LYS A 474 -17.35 3.23 -50.20
C LYS A 474 -16.23 2.64 -51.07
N CYS A 475 -15.09 2.26 -50.48
CA CYS A 475 -13.92 1.87 -51.28
C CYS A 475 -13.12 0.68 -50.72
N GLY A 476 -13.58 0.06 -49.63
CA GLY A 476 -12.92 -1.09 -48.99
C GLY A 476 -11.56 -0.80 -48.35
N LYS A 477 -11.05 0.44 -48.43
CA LYS A 477 -9.76 0.83 -47.82
C LYS A 477 -9.90 1.06 -46.31
N LYS A 478 -8.82 0.77 -45.57
CA LYS A 478 -8.69 0.93 -44.11
C LYS A 478 -9.29 2.23 -43.54
N CYS A 479 -10.05 2.12 -42.45
CA CYS A 479 -10.51 3.24 -41.61
C CYS A 479 -10.04 3.09 -40.15
N LYS A 480 -10.06 4.19 -39.38
CA LYS A 480 -9.95 4.14 -37.91
C LYS A 480 -11.29 3.66 -37.33
N ILE A 481 -11.24 3.06 -36.14
CA ILE A 481 -12.40 2.54 -35.41
C ILE A 481 -13.43 3.67 -35.26
N ASP A 482 -14.71 3.35 -35.49
CA ASP A 482 -15.90 4.22 -35.49
C ASP A 482 -16.18 5.05 -36.75
N ILE A 483 -15.47 4.81 -37.87
CA ILE A 483 -15.61 5.64 -39.08
C ILE A 483 -15.78 4.76 -40.34
N LYS A 484 -16.91 4.91 -41.03
CA LYS A 484 -17.26 4.20 -42.27
C LYS A 484 -16.61 4.76 -43.57
N ARG A 485 -15.78 5.82 -43.48
CA ARG A 485 -15.08 6.47 -44.62
C ARG A 485 -13.61 6.81 -44.29
N CYS A 486 -12.68 6.58 -45.24
CA CYS A 486 -11.23 6.81 -45.01
C CYS A 486 -10.80 8.27 -45.27
N LYS A 487 -9.65 8.71 -44.70
CA LYS A 487 -9.13 10.09 -44.77
C LYS A 487 -9.03 10.64 -46.20
N SER A 488 -8.60 9.83 -47.18
CA SER A 488 -8.48 10.27 -48.57
C SER A 488 -9.84 10.39 -49.27
N CYS A 489 -10.78 9.48 -49.04
CA CYS A 489 -12.15 9.60 -49.54
C CYS A 489 -12.88 10.78 -48.89
N LEU A 490 -12.54 11.11 -47.63
CA LEU A 490 -13.08 12.26 -46.91
C LEU A 490 -12.47 13.59 -47.41
N ILE A 491 -11.15 13.65 -47.63
CA ILE A 491 -10.49 14.83 -48.24
C ILE A 491 -10.99 15.07 -49.67
N ASN A 492 -11.20 14.01 -50.46
CA ASN A 492 -11.78 14.16 -51.80
C ASN A 492 -13.24 14.61 -51.71
N HIS A 493 -14.02 14.14 -50.74
CA HIS A 493 -15.36 14.67 -50.48
C HIS A 493 -15.33 16.16 -50.10
N LEU A 494 -14.40 16.59 -49.24
CA LEU A 494 -14.23 18.00 -48.89
C LEU A 494 -13.82 18.83 -50.11
N LYS A 495 -12.88 18.34 -50.95
CA LYS A 495 -12.49 19.01 -52.21
C LYS A 495 -13.62 19.15 -53.22
N ILE A 496 -14.54 18.16 -53.28
CA ILE A 496 -15.64 18.12 -54.26
C ILE A 496 -16.87 18.88 -53.74
N ASN A 497 -17.11 18.88 -52.42
CA ASN A 497 -18.32 19.40 -51.78
C ASN A 497 -18.05 20.59 -50.86
N PHE A 498 -17.00 21.39 -51.08
CA PHE A 498 -16.80 22.56 -50.22
C PHE A 498 -17.98 23.52 -50.28
N ILE A 499 -18.35 23.93 -49.06
CA ILE A 499 -19.53 24.66 -48.63
C ILE A 499 -19.37 26.15 -48.95
N ASN A 500 -20.19 26.63 -49.87
CA ASN A 500 -20.83 27.95 -50.12
C ASN A 500 -20.49 29.26 -49.34
N ARG A 501 -19.41 29.39 -48.55
CA ARG A 501 -19.12 30.65 -47.81
C ARG A 501 -17.71 31.15 -48.08
N THR A 502 -17.58 32.05 -49.05
CA THR A 502 -16.35 32.80 -49.33
C THR A 502 -16.39 34.16 -48.63
N SER A 503 -15.22 34.66 -48.25
CA SER A 503 -15.07 36.01 -47.70
C SER A 503 -15.14 37.10 -48.79
N GLY A 504 -15.10 36.70 -50.06
CA GLY A 504 -14.93 37.61 -51.20
C GLY A 504 -13.48 38.10 -51.39
N LYS A 505 -12.55 37.73 -50.50
CA LYS A 505 -11.12 38.05 -50.59
C LYS A 505 -10.32 36.77 -50.79
N LYS A 506 -9.73 36.64 -51.99
CA LYS A 506 -8.96 35.47 -52.43
C LYS A 506 -7.92 35.01 -51.40
N GLU A 507 -7.22 35.94 -50.74
CA GLU A 507 -6.18 35.62 -49.76
C GLU A 507 -6.74 35.00 -48.46
N ILE A 508 -7.92 35.45 -47.99
CA ILE A 508 -8.58 34.89 -46.80
C ILE A 508 -9.17 33.52 -47.13
N ASP A 509 -9.73 33.36 -48.33
CA ASP A 509 -10.29 32.08 -48.77
C ASP A 509 -9.19 31.02 -48.92
N ILE A 510 -8.01 31.40 -49.42
CA ILE A 510 -6.81 30.52 -49.44
C ILE A 510 -6.38 30.16 -48.01
N PHE A 511 -6.41 31.12 -47.08
CA PHE A 511 -6.07 30.86 -45.68
C PHE A 511 -7.06 29.89 -45.03
N ILE A 512 -8.36 30.07 -45.21
CA ILE A 512 -9.40 29.16 -44.71
C ILE A 512 -9.19 27.75 -45.27
N GLN A 513 -8.94 27.62 -46.57
CA GLN A 513 -8.66 26.32 -47.19
C GLN A 513 -7.40 25.68 -46.60
N LYS A 514 -6.35 26.46 -46.31
CA LYS A 514 -5.15 25.96 -45.62
C LYS A 514 -5.51 25.42 -44.23
N MET A 515 -6.27 26.18 -43.43
CA MET A 515 -6.67 25.76 -42.08
C MET A 515 -7.54 24.49 -42.08
N GLN A 516 -8.44 24.35 -43.06
CA GLN A 516 -9.28 23.16 -43.23
C GLN A 516 -8.47 21.89 -43.57
N LEU A 517 -7.27 22.05 -44.14
CA LEU A 517 -6.35 20.95 -44.45
C LEU A 517 -5.42 20.59 -43.26
N GLU A 518 -5.34 21.44 -42.24
CA GLU A 518 -4.52 21.27 -41.03
C GLU A 518 -5.26 20.51 -39.89
N ILE A 519 -6.44 19.94 -40.15
CA ILE A 519 -7.25 19.17 -39.18
C ILE A 519 -6.53 17.87 -38.77
N ASN A 520 -6.40 17.65 -37.45
CA ASN A 520 -5.61 16.55 -36.88
C ASN A 520 -6.49 15.45 -36.23
N ASP A 521 -7.67 15.79 -35.72
CA ASP A 521 -8.61 14.87 -35.07
C ASP A 521 -10.01 14.86 -35.75
N PHE A 522 -10.75 13.77 -35.58
CA PHE A 522 -12.09 13.55 -36.15
C PHE A 522 -13.20 14.34 -35.45
N TYR A 523 -12.98 14.69 -34.18
CA TYR A 523 -13.86 15.57 -33.39
C TYR A 523 -13.59 17.07 -33.62
N ASP A 524 -12.57 17.40 -34.41
CA ASP A 524 -12.29 18.78 -34.77
C ASP A 524 -13.43 19.36 -35.59
N THR A 525 -13.64 20.66 -35.42
CA THR A 525 -14.60 21.44 -36.21
C THR A 525 -13.90 22.06 -37.40
N VAL A 526 -14.62 22.15 -38.52
CA VAL A 526 -14.10 22.76 -39.74
C VAL A 526 -13.96 24.26 -39.51
N PHE A 527 -12.79 24.83 -39.84
CA PHE A 527 -12.56 26.27 -39.79
C PHE A 527 -13.29 26.93 -40.97
N GLU A 528 -14.18 27.90 -40.70
CA GLU A 528 -15.08 28.46 -41.71
C GLU A 528 -15.01 30.00 -41.80
N TRP A 529 -15.39 30.56 -42.95
CA TRP A 529 -15.87 31.95 -43.02
C TRP A 529 -17.34 31.98 -42.63
N ILE A 530 -17.67 32.82 -41.65
CA ILE A 530 -19.03 32.92 -41.11
C ILE A 530 -19.55 34.32 -41.41
N PRO A 531 -20.51 34.48 -42.33
CA PRO A 531 -21.19 35.75 -42.57
C PRO A 531 -21.75 36.32 -41.27
N TYR A 532 -21.55 37.62 -41.03
CA TYR A 532 -21.92 38.23 -39.75
C TYR A 532 -23.44 38.16 -39.43
N ASN A 533 -24.29 38.12 -40.46
CA ASN A 533 -25.74 37.98 -40.36
C ASN A 533 -26.22 36.60 -39.86
N GLU A 534 -25.30 35.66 -39.65
CA GLU A 534 -25.55 34.33 -39.09
C GLU A 534 -25.57 34.32 -37.57
N PHE A 535 -25.14 35.43 -36.95
CA PHE A 535 -25.16 35.62 -35.51
C PHE A 535 -26.45 36.34 -35.10
N ILE A 536 -27.13 35.81 -34.09
CA ILE A 536 -28.29 36.43 -33.41
C ILE A 536 -28.02 36.52 -31.92
N GLU A 537 -28.83 37.31 -31.22
CA GLU A 537 -28.70 37.52 -29.77
C GLU A 537 -27.27 37.96 -29.40
N ILE A 538 -26.76 38.97 -30.12
CA ILE A 538 -25.42 39.49 -29.88
C ILE A 538 -25.46 40.38 -28.63
N GLU A 539 -24.77 39.97 -27.56
CA GLU A 539 -24.64 40.71 -26.31
C GLU A 539 -23.17 41.09 -26.07
N GLU A 540 -22.88 42.38 -26.04
CA GLU A 540 -21.54 42.93 -25.71
C GLU A 540 -21.23 42.74 -24.22
N MET A 541 -19.99 42.36 -23.89
CA MET A 541 -19.55 42.20 -22.51
C MET A 541 -18.84 43.46 -22.02
N ASP A 542 -19.47 44.17 -21.08
CA ASP A 542 -19.03 45.48 -20.56
C ASP A 542 -17.54 45.51 -20.17
N GLY A 543 -16.82 46.51 -20.71
CA GLY A 543 -15.40 46.74 -20.44
C GLY A 543 -14.44 45.74 -21.09
N THR A 544 -14.92 44.85 -21.97
CA THR A 544 -14.09 43.86 -22.68
C THR A 544 -14.13 44.04 -24.22
N ARG A 545 -13.49 43.15 -24.98
CA ARG A 545 -13.56 43.10 -26.47
C ARG A 545 -14.35 41.88 -26.97
N PHE A 546 -15.16 41.31 -26.11
CA PHE A 546 -15.88 40.09 -26.37
C PHE A 546 -17.38 40.36 -26.41
N ALA A 547 -18.05 39.70 -27.33
CA ALA A 547 -19.51 39.59 -27.34
C ALA A 547 -19.90 38.10 -27.33
N THR A 548 -21.06 37.78 -26.79
CA THR A 548 -21.70 36.47 -26.98
C THR A 548 -22.68 36.55 -28.13
N ALA A 549 -22.86 35.43 -28.85
CA ALA A 549 -23.88 35.31 -29.88
C ALA A 549 -24.33 33.86 -30.06
N ILE A 550 -25.48 33.65 -30.71
CA ILE A 550 -25.91 32.35 -31.20
C ILE A 550 -25.64 32.27 -32.70
N TRP A 551 -24.88 31.25 -33.13
CA TRP A 551 -24.64 30.98 -34.55
C TRP A 551 -25.74 30.05 -35.09
N LYS A 552 -26.61 30.57 -35.98
CA LYS A 552 -27.77 29.84 -36.54
C LYS A 552 -27.41 28.49 -37.15
N ASP A 553 -26.49 28.49 -38.11
CA ASP A 553 -26.09 27.26 -38.80
C ASP A 553 -25.15 26.39 -37.95
N GLY A 554 -24.42 27.02 -37.04
CA GLY A 554 -23.48 26.39 -36.12
C GLY A 554 -22.32 25.62 -36.79
N PRO A 555 -21.41 25.05 -35.98
CA PRO A 555 -20.17 24.48 -36.49
C PRO A 555 -20.37 23.14 -37.19
N LEU A 556 -19.59 22.93 -38.26
CA LEU A 556 -19.52 21.64 -38.94
C LEU A 556 -18.46 20.73 -38.30
N PHE A 557 -18.85 19.53 -37.90
CA PHE A 557 -17.92 18.54 -37.33
C PHE A 557 -17.29 17.69 -38.43
N HIS A 558 -15.94 17.66 -38.46
CA HIS A 558 -15.13 17.05 -39.51
C HIS A 558 -15.47 15.57 -39.76
N GLY A 559 -15.74 14.84 -38.68
CA GLY A 559 -15.87 13.40 -38.76
C GLY A 559 -17.21 12.87 -39.25
N LYS A 560 -18.32 13.44 -38.78
CA LYS A 560 -19.67 12.99 -39.11
C LYS A 560 -20.33 13.80 -40.23
N LEU A 561 -19.74 14.95 -40.62
CA LEU A 561 -20.31 15.91 -41.57
C LEU A 561 -21.73 16.36 -41.16
N ILE A 562 -21.93 16.59 -39.87
CA ILE A 562 -23.18 17.06 -39.27
C ILE A 562 -22.92 18.45 -38.68
N ARG A 563 -23.84 19.39 -38.90
CA ARG A 563 -23.86 20.69 -38.23
C ARG A 563 -24.63 20.60 -36.92
N ARG A 564 -24.21 21.37 -35.91
CA ARG A 564 -25.01 21.62 -34.72
C ARG A 564 -25.57 23.04 -34.79
N PRO A 565 -26.79 23.23 -35.30
CA PRO A 565 -27.37 24.57 -35.42
C PRO A 565 -27.59 25.21 -34.04
N TYR A 566 -27.66 26.53 -34.02
CA TYR A 566 -27.91 27.35 -32.83
C TYR A 566 -26.86 27.18 -31.71
N GLU A 567 -25.59 27.03 -32.08
CA GLU A 567 -24.49 26.92 -31.11
C GLU A 567 -24.15 28.29 -30.51
N LYS A 568 -24.00 28.36 -29.18
CA LYS A 568 -23.52 29.58 -28.50
C LYS A 568 -22.03 29.77 -28.74
N VAL A 569 -21.64 30.96 -29.20
CA VAL A 569 -20.27 31.31 -29.57
C VAL A 569 -19.83 32.62 -28.92
N TYR A 570 -18.51 32.80 -28.84
CA TYR A 570 -17.91 34.06 -28.42
C TYR A 570 -17.23 34.76 -29.59
N LEU A 571 -17.52 36.03 -29.74
CA LEU A 571 -17.00 36.91 -30.77
C LEU A 571 -15.91 37.79 -30.17
N LYS A 572 -14.66 37.67 -30.64
CA LYS A 572 -13.56 38.54 -30.21
C LYS A 572 -13.22 39.55 -31.30
N HIS A 573 -13.36 40.83 -30.98
CA HIS A 573 -12.97 41.91 -31.89
C HIS A 573 -11.45 42.08 -31.93
N LEU A 574 -10.85 41.99 -33.12
CA LEU A 574 -9.42 42.22 -33.32
C LEU A 574 -9.10 43.72 -33.38
N ARG A 575 -8.01 44.14 -32.73
CA ARG A 575 -7.57 45.53 -32.59
C ARG A 575 -7.04 46.07 -33.93
N ASP A 576 -7.30 47.33 -34.28
CA ASP A 576 -6.72 48.05 -35.44
C ASP A 576 -6.93 47.40 -36.82
N SER A 577 -8.01 46.64 -37.00
CA SER A 577 -8.33 45.89 -38.23
C SER A 577 -8.65 46.72 -39.46
N LEU A 578 -8.76 48.04 -39.34
CA LEU A 578 -8.90 48.95 -40.48
C LEU A 578 -7.61 48.98 -41.34
N ASN A 579 -6.44 48.64 -40.77
CA ASN A 579 -5.13 48.64 -41.46
C ASN A 579 -4.34 47.30 -41.34
N ILE A 580 -4.99 46.20 -40.96
CA ILE A 580 -4.33 44.89 -40.85
C ILE A 580 -3.93 44.36 -42.24
N THR A 581 -2.62 44.15 -42.46
CA THR A 581 -2.12 43.36 -43.59
C THR A 581 -2.39 41.87 -43.35
N ASN A 582 -2.66 41.10 -44.41
CA ASN A 582 -2.99 39.66 -44.33
C ASN A 582 -1.92 38.81 -43.61
N LYS A 583 -0.67 39.30 -43.53
CA LYS A 583 0.42 38.69 -42.77
C LYS A 583 0.26 38.82 -41.24
N LEU A 584 -0.33 39.91 -40.76
CA LEU A 584 -0.58 40.15 -39.34
C LEU A 584 -1.75 39.29 -38.85
N LEU A 585 -2.84 39.22 -39.63
CA LEU A 585 -3.99 38.35 -39.36
C LEU A 585 -3.54 36.88 -39.28
N LYS A 586 -2.68 36.44 -40.22
CA LYS A 586 -2.12 35.07 -40.22
C LYS A 586 -1.33 34.76 -38.95
N LYS A 587 -0.44 35.66 -38.51
CA LYS A 587 0.37 35.47 -37.28
C LYS A 587 -0.50 35.39 -36.03
N GLU A 588 -1.53 36.23 -35.96
CA GLU A 588 -2.43 36.29 -34.81
C GLU A 588 -3.35 35.06 -34.75
N VAL A 589 -3.98 34.66 -35.86
CA VAL A 589 -4.85 33.46 -35.92
C VAL A 589 -4.06 32.17 -35.73
N GLU A 590 -2.88 32.02 -36.36
CA GLU A 590 -2.03 30.83 -36.19
C GLU A 590 -1.58 30.67 -34.73
N SER A 591 -1.40 31.77 -33.98
CA SER A 591 -1.04 31.72 -32.56
C SER A 591 -2.13 31.10 -31.69
N TYR A 592 -3.42 31.33 -31.97
CA TYR A 592 -4.52 30.71 -31.22
C TYR A 592 -4.78 29.26 -31.66
N TYR A 593 -4.61 28.97 -32.95
CA TYR A 593 -4.86 27.65 -33.51
C TYR A 593 -3.79 26.61 -33.12
N LYS A 594 -2.52 27.03 -32.92
CA LYS A 594 -1.40 26.12 -32.59
C LYS A 594 -1.45 25.55 -31.18
N TYR A 595 -2.15 26.21 -30.24
CA TYR A 595 -2.22 25.81 -28.83
C TYR A 595 -3.62 25.34 -28.38
N SER A 596 -4.69 25.53 -29.18
CA SER A 596 -6.03 24.99 -28.87
C SER A 596 -6.94 24.91 -30.11
N SER A 597 -7.68 23.81 -30.30
CA SER A 597 -8.70 23.64 -31.35
C SER A 597 -10.04 24.34 -31.03
N ASN A 598 -9.98 25.50 -30.37
CA ASN A 598 -11.14 26.21 -29.80
C ASN A 598 -11.68 27.37 -30.65
N VAL A 599 -11.26 27.47 -31.92
CA VAL A 599 -11.69 28.52 -32.85
C VAL A 599 -12.51 27.89 -33.98
N TYR A 600 -13.74 28.39 -34.19
CA TYR A 600 -14.62 27.92 -35.26
C TYR A 600 -14.36 28.60 -36.60
N GLY A 601 -13.90 29.84 -36.61
CA GLY A 601 -13.73 30.56 -37.86
C GLY A 601 -13.49 32.05 -37.72
N LEU A 602 -13.65 32.74 -38.85
CA LEU A 602 -13.54 34.19 -39.00
C LEU A 602 -14.85 34.79 -39.49
N SER A 603 -15.14 36.00 -39.03
CA SER A 603 -16.17 36.86 -39.58
C SER A 603 -15.63 38.28 -39.76
N GLN A 604 -16.42 39.14 -40.38
CA GLN A 604 -16.14 40.57 -40.46
C GLN A 604 -17.43 41.34 -40.20
N HIS A 605 -17.35 42.30 -39.28
CA HIS A 605 -18.46 43.20 -39.01
C HIS A 605 -18.77 44.03 -40.27
N PRO A 606 -20.04 44.12 -40.70
CA PRO A 606 -20.41 44.76 -41.95
C PRO A 606 -20.06 46.26 -41.97
N ASP A 607 -20.35 46.97 -40.88
CA ASP A 607 -20.17 48.43 -40.79
C ASP A 607 -18.74 48.84 -40.44
N THR A 608 -18.20 48.32 -39.33
CA THR A 608 -16.86 48.70 -38.84
C THR A 608 -15.71 48.06 -39.62
N ARG A 609 -16.00 47.07 -40.48
CA ARG A 609 -15.03 46.24 -41.19
C ARG A 609 -14.04 45.51 -40.27
N VAL A 610 -14.33 45.44 -38.98
CA VAL A 610 -13.48 44.76 -38.00
C VAL A 610 -13.57 43.25 -38.19
N TYR A 611 -12.42 42.58 -38.24
CA TYR A 611 -12.38 41.12 -38.26
C TYR A 611 -12.64 40.57 -36.86
N ILE A 612 -13.45 39.51 -36.82
CA ILE A 612 -13.90 38.88 -35.59
C ILE A 612 -13.44 37.43 -35.60
N LEU A 613 -12.84 36.99 -34.50
CA LEU A 613 -12.54 35.58 -34.25
C LEU A 613 -13.67 34.92 -33.46
N ILE A 614 -14.08 33.73 -33.89
CA ILE A 614 -15.22 33.02 -33.33
C ILE A 614 -14.70 31.85 -32.50
N PHE A 615 -14.93 31.89 -31.20
CA PHE A 615 -14.48 30.88 -30.25
C PHE A 615 -15.62 29.96 -29.79
N LYS A 616 -15.25 28.74 -29.41
CA LYS A 616 -16.12 27.79 -28.70
C LYS A 616 -16.60 28.38 -27.37
N ASN A 617 -17.81 28.02 -26.94
CA ASN A 617 -18.37 28.43 -25.65
C ASN A 617 -17.44 28.10 -24.44
N GLU A 618 -16.62 27.07 -24.54
CA GLU A 618 -15.72 26.65 -23.46
C GLU A 618 -14.47 27.51 -23.30
N TYR A 619 -14.26 28.54 -24.14
CA TYR A 619 -13.04 29.36 -24.12
C TYR A 619 -12.79 30.04 -22.76
N PHE A 620 -13.81 30.63 -22.14
CA PHE A 620 -13.69 31.27 -20.82
C PHE A 620 -13.59 30.29 -19.64
N ASN A 621 -13.61 28.98 -19.87
CA ASN A 621 -13.19 28.04 -18.83
C ASN A 621 -11.67 28.10 -18.59
N LYS A 622 -10.90 28.61 -19.56
CA LYS A 622 -9.43 28.63 -19.52
C LYS A 622 -8.82 30.03 -19.53
N TYR A 623 -9.57 31.06 -19.89
CA TYR A 623 -9.06 32.44 -20.03
C TYR A 623 -9.95 33.44 -19.29
N CYS A 624 -9.33 34.49 -18.74
CA CYS A 624 -9.98 35.55 -17.98
C CYS A 624 -10.83 36.47 -18.86
N GLU A 625 -12.08 36.68 -18.47
CA GLU A 625 -13.05 37.55 -19.17
C GLU A 625 -12.60 39.02 -19.19
N LYS A 626 -11.94 39.48 -18.12
CA LYS A 626 -11.51 40.88 -17.97
C LYS A 626 -10.21 41.22 -18.71
N CYS A 627 -9.21 40.34 -18.65
CA CYS A 627 -7.86 40.64 -19.17
C CYS A 627 -7.35 39.67 -20.24
N GLY A 628 -8.05 38.57 -20.52
CA GLY A 628 -7.66 37.58 -21.54
C GLY A 628 -6.50 36.65 -21.16
N ASN A 629 -5.95 36.75 -19.94
CA ASN A 629 -4.89 35.86 -19.48
C ASN A 629 -5.42 34.49 -19.09
N TYR A 630 -4.58 33.47 -19.19
CA TYR A 630 -4.93 32.10 -18.80
C TYR A 630 -5.29 32.02 -17.31
N TYR A 631 -6.37 31.34 -16.96
CA TYR A 631 -6.70 31.01 -15.58
C TYR A 631 -5.76 29.92 -15.08
N ILE A 632 -5.00 30.18 -14.03
CA ILE A 632 -4.09 29.19 -13.43
C ILE A 632 -4.93 28.05 -12.82
N TYR A 633 -6.06 28.37 -12.17
CA TYR A 633 -7.01 27.42 -11.59
C TYR A 633 -8.39 28.08 -11.39
N ASN A 634 -9.50 27.33 -11.59
CA ASN A 634 -10.88 27.69 -11.19
C ASN A 634 -11.36 29.15 -11.43
N ARG A 635 -11.10 29.73 -12.60
CA ARG A 635 -11.49 31.10 -12.97
C ARG A 635 -10.91 32.23 -12.08
N PHE A 636 -9.83 31.96 -11.33
CA PHE A 636 -9.10 32.98 -10.57
C PHE A 636 -8.04 33.67 -11.45
N CYS A 637 -8.09 35.00 -11.53
CA CYS A 637 -7.11 35.80 -12.26
C CYS A 637 -6.31 36.68 -11.31
N GLU A 638 -5.11 36.21 -10.95
CA GLU A 638 -4.14 36.87 -10.05
C GLU A 638 -3.99 38.37 -10.35
N LEU A 639 -3.68 38.73 -11.60
CA LEU A 639 -3.51 40.13 -12.03
C LEU A 639 -4.75 40.99 -11.79
N CYS A 640 -5.95 40.45 -12.05
CA CYS A 640 -7.18 41.20 -11.79
C CYS A 640 -7.44 41.37 -10.29
N GLN A 641 -7.09 40.38 -9.48
CA GLN A 641 -7.28 40.45 -8.02
C GLN A 641 -6.27 41.38 -7.35
N ILE A 642 -4.99 41.33 -7.73
CA ILE A 642 -3.97 42.28 -7.25
C ILE A 642 -4.39 43.72 -7.56
N ASN A 643 -4.90 43.98 -8.76
CA ASN A 643 -5.38 45.31 -9.11
C ASN A 643 -6.61 45.73 -8.29
N HIS A 644 -7.53 44.80 -8.01
CA HIS A 644 -8.67 45.08 -7.12
C HIS A 644 -8.21 45.44 -5.71
N LEU A 645 -7.23 44.73 -5.13
CA LEU A 645 -6.70 45.01 -3.79
C LEU A 645 -5.99 46.37 -3.75
N LYS A 646 -5.14 46.68 -4.74
CA LYS A 646 -4.46 47.98 -4.86
C LYS A 646 -5.44 49.15 -4.86
N ASN A 647 -6.56 49.03 -5.56
CA ASN A 647 -7.59 50.06 -5.60
C ASN A 647 -8.31 50.27 -4.25
N ASN A 648 -8.17 49.33 -3.31
CA ASN A 648 -8.87 49.33 -2.03
C ASN A 648 -7.95 49.50 -0.81
N PHE A 649 -6.64 49.74 -1.00
CA PHE A 649 -5.68 49.88 0.12
C PHE A 649 -6.09 50.88 1.20
N ILE A 650 -6.80 51.94 0.82
CA ILE A 650 -7.33 52.96 1.74
C ILE A 650 -8.30 52.41 2.80
N ASN A 651 -8.86 51.22 2.59
CA ASN A 651 -9.86 50.63 3.49
C ASN A 651 -9.25 49.90 4.70
N TRP A 652 -7.92 49.68 4.72
CA TRP A 652 -7.23 48.89 5.77
C TRP A 652 -6.08 49.66 6.44
N THR A 653 -6.28 50.94 6.72
CA THR A 653 -5.27 51.78 7.40
C THR A 653 -5.37 51.69 8.92
N SER A 654 -4.20 51.53 9.55
CA SER A 654 -3.97 51.61 10.99
C SER A 654 -3.72 53.04 11.48
N GLY A 655 -3.45 53.98 10.55
CA GLY A 655 -2.94 55.31 10.85
C GLY A 655 -1.42 55.34 11.13
N ILE A 656 -0.72 54.22 11.04
CA ILE A 656 0.74 54.11 11.21
C ILE A 656 1.36 53.62 9.89
N GLU A 657 2.10 54.50 9.22
CA GLU A 657 2.67 54.28 7.88
C GLU A 657 3.40 52.94 7.75
N LYS A 658 4.28 52.59 8.71
CA LYS A 658 5.03 51.33 8.69
C LYS A 658 4.16 50.08 8.75
N ILE A 659 3.03 50.13 9.46
CA ILE A 659 2.09 49.02 9.57
C ILE A 659 1.25 48.90 8.30
N ASP A 660 0.82 50.04 7.76
CA ASP A 660 0.05 50.09 6.52
C ASP A 660 0.88 49.56 5.34
N ASP A 661 2.16 49.95 5.25
CA ASP A 661 3.12 49.41 4.30
C ASP A 661 3.29 47.89 4.42
N PHE A 662 3.33 47.38 5.66
CA PHE A 662 3.43 45.95 5.92
C PHE A 662 2.18 45.20 5.45
N ILE A 663 0.98 45.71 5.78
CA ILE A 663 -0.30 45.12 5.37
C ILE A 663 -0.39 45.09 3.83
N GLN A 664 -0.07 46.19 3.15
CA GLN A 664 -0.08 46.24 1.68
C GLN A 664 0.90 45.24 1.07
N LYS A 665 2.11 45.11 1.62
CA LYS A 665 3.08 44.09 1.18
C LYS A 665 2.55 42.67 1.34
N MET A 666 1.81 42.38 2.40
CA MET A 666 1.19 41.06 2.59
C MET A 666 0.05 40.81 1.62
N GLN A 667 -0.80 41.80 1.34
CA GLN A 667 -1.91 41.69 0.39
C GLN A 667 -1.45 41.46 -1.06
N LEU A 668 -0.26 41.95 -1.43
CA LEU A 668 0.34 41.73 -2.75
C LEU A 668 0.91 40.32 -2.97
N LYS A 669 0.98 39.47 -1.93
CA LYS A 669 1.50 38.10 -2.01
C LYS A 669 0.45 37.05 -2.39
N ILE A 670 -0.79 37.46 -2.67
CA ILE A 670 -1.89 36.55 -2.99
C ILE A 670 -1.71 35.96 -4.40
N VAL A 671 -1.70 34.64 -4.50
CA VAL A 671 -1.52 33.85 -5.73
C VAL A 671 -2.72 32.94 -6.00
N GLU A 672 -3.34 32.41 -4.95
CA GLU A 672 -4.46 31.46 -5.04
C GLU A 672 -5.78 32.07 -4.52
N PHE A 673 -6.91 31.42 -4.84
CA PHE A 673 -8.24 31.96 -4.50
C PHE A 673 -8.62 31.81 -3.03
N ASP A 674 -7.97 30.89 -2.30
CA ASP A 674 -8.17 30.60 -0.89
C ASP A 674 -7.07 31.22 0.01
N ASP A 675 -6.15 31.98 -0.58
CA ASP A 675 -5.20 32.81 0.15
C ASP A 675 -5.91 33.84 1.05
N ILE A 676 -5.27 34.15 2.17
CA ILE A 676 -5.83 35.03 3.18
C ILE A 676 -5.46 36.47 2.85
N VAL A 677 -6.47 37.33 2.82
CA VAL A 677 -6.26 38.77 2.79
C VAL A 677 -5.87 39.23 4.20
N PHE A 678 -4.62 39.66 4.37
CA PHE A 678 -4.14 40.22 5.64
C PHE A 678 -4.68 41.65 5.80
N GLU A 679 -5.36 41.94 6.92
CA GLU A 679 -6.11 43.19 7.11
C GLU A 679 -5.70 43.95 8.39
N TRP A 680 -5.97 45.26 8.42
CA TRP A 680 -6.12 45.99 9.68
C TRP A 680 -7.54 45.78 10.21
N ILE A 681 -7.68 45.43 11.49
CA ILE A 681 -8.96 45.09 12.10
C ILE A 681 -9.20 46.02 13.30
N PRO A 682 -10.21 46.91 13.25
CA PRO A 682 -10.57 47.76 14.38
C PRO A 682 -10.89 46.92 15.63
N TYR A 683 -10.39 47.34 16.80
CA TYR A 683 -10.56 46.57 18.03
C TYR A 683 -12.03 46.38 18.43
N ASP A 684 -12.88 47.38 18.16
CA ASP A 684 -14.31 47.37 18.47
C ASP A 684 -15.12 46.34 17.66
N ASN A 685 -14.48 45.69 16.69
CA ASN A 685 -15.07 44.59 15.92
C ASN A 685 -15.03 43.23 16.65
N PHE A 686 -14.33 43.12 17.78
CA PHE A 686 -14.29 41.91 18.59
C PHE A 686 -15.33 41.95 19.72
N ILE A 687 -16.14 40.89 19.84
CA ILE A 687 -17.10 40.66 20.93
C ILE A 687 -16.88 39.28 21.56
N ASP A 688 -17.54 39.01 22.69
CA ASP A 688 -17.46 37.76 23.43
C ASP A 688 -16.01 37.34 23.74
N THR A 689 -15.22 38.27 24.27
CA THR A 689 -13.82 38.04 24.60
C THR A 689 -13.67 37.18 25.85
N LYS A 690 -12.89 36.10 25.77
CA LYS A 690 -12.57 35.21 26.89
C LYS A 690 -11.08 34.85 26.91
N GLU A 691 -10.40 35.15 28.01
CA GLU A 691 -9.00 34.78 28.24
C GLU A 691 -8.83 33.27 28.38
N ILE A 692 -7.75 32.73 27.79
CA ILE A 692 -7.40 31.31 27.83
C ILE A 692 -5.89 31.10 28.06
N GLY A 693 -5.54 30.10 28.87
CA GLY A 693 -4.15 29.75 29.17
C GLY A 693 -3.42 30.74 30.08
N LYS A 694 -2.13 30.49 30.33
CA LYS A 694 -1.25 31.36 31.14
C LYS A 694 -0.52 32.44 30.31
N ASP A 695 -0.58 32.36 28.98
CA ASP A 695 0.29 33.09 28.05
C ASP A 695 -0.43 34.23 27.27
N ALA A 696 -1.42 34.89 27.88
CA ALA A 696 -2.09 36.09 27.33
C ALA A 696 -2.82 35.90 25.97
N PHE A 697 -3.44 34.75 25.77
CA PHE A 697 -4.33 34.51 24.63
C PHE A 697 -5.78 34.81 24.99
N THR A 698 -6.54 35.38 24.05
CA THR A 698 -7.97 35.67 24.21
C THR A 698 -8.75 35.14 23.01
N THR A 699 -9.79 34.36 23.24
CA THR A 699 -10.76 34.01 22.17
C THR A 699 -11.77 35.13 21.99
N ALA A 700 -12.18 35.42 20.77
CA ALA A 700 -13.18 36.45 20.45
C ALA A 700 -13.98 36.10 19.19
N ILE A 701 -15.13 36.75 19.01
CA ILE A 701 -15.89 36.73 17.76
C ILE A 701 -15.63 38.04 17.01
N TRP A 702 -15.10 37.92 15.78
CA TRP A 702 -14.96 39.05 14.86
C TRP A 702 -16.26 39.26 14.07
N LYS A 703 -16.97 40.37 14.34
CA LYS A 703 -18.28 40.70 13.75
C LYS A 703 -18.27 40.71 12.22
N ASP A 704 -17.40 41.53 11.63
CA ASP A 704 -17.31 41.66 10.17
C ASP A 704 -16.70 40.41 9.52
N GLY A 705 -15.74 39.80 10.22
CA GLY A 705 -15.03 38.61 9.75
C GLY A 705 -14.11 38.86 8.54
N PRO A 706 -13.33 37.83 8.16
CA PRO A 706 -12.31 37.96 7.12
C PRO A 706 -12.91 38.11 5.73
N LEU A 707 -12.20 38.87 4.89
CA LEU A 707 -12.45 38.94 3.45
C LEU A 707 -11.95 37.67 2.75
N TYR A 708 -12.76 37.09 1.86
CA TYR A 708 -12.38 35.93 1.04
C TYR A 708 -12.91 36.08 -0.39
N TYR A 709 -12.28 35.42 -1.36
CA TYR A 709 -12.74 35.42 -2.75
C TYR A 709 -13.78 34.31 -2.98
N SER A 710 -15.00 34.69 -3.33
CA SER A 710 -16.10 33.75 -3.61
C SER A 710 -16.04 33.30 -5.07
N ILE A 711 -15.57 32.07 -5.34
CA ILE A 711 -15.55 31.50 -6.72
C ILE A 711 -16.95 31.53 -7.35
N ARG A 712 -18.00 31.25 -6.57
CA ARG A 712 -19.38 31.20 -7.07
C ARG A 712 -19.83 32.56 -7.61
N ASN A 713 -19.42 33.64 -6.96
CA ASN A 713 -19.87 35.00 -7.25
C ASN A 713 -18.80 35.87 -7.94
N ASN A 714 -17.59 35.33 -8.16
CA ASN A 714 -16.43 36.01 -8.74
C ASN A 714 -16.11 37.38 -8.11
N LYS A 715 -16.28 37.51 -6.79
CA LYS A 715 -16.04 38.74 -6.02
C LYS A 715 -15.59 38.46 -4.60
N TYR A 716 -14.99 39.44 -3.96
CA TYR A 716 -14.66 39.38 -2.53
C TYR A 716 -15.92 39.54 -1.66
N GLU A 717 -16.04 38.69 -0.65
CA GLU A 717 -17.14 38.67 0.32
C GLU A 717 -16.58 38.55 1.74
N ARG A 718 -17.33 39.00 2.74
CA ARG A 718 -16.94 38.86 4.15
C ARG A 718 -17.64 37.68 4.80
N LYS A 719 -16.91 36.94 5.63
CA LYS A 719 -17.46 35.84 6.44
C LYS A 719 -17.70 36.30 7.88
N SER A 720 -18.84 36.92 8.12
CA SER A 720 -19.22 37.50 9.42
C SER A 720 -19.21 36.50 10.59
N ASN A 721 -19.11 37.04 11.80
CA ASN A 721 -19.14 36.31 13.08
C ASN A 721 -18.09 35.18 13.16
N LYS A 722 -16.87 35.47 12.71
CA LYS A 722 -15.77 34.50 12.72
C LYS A 722 -15.13 34.44 14.11
N LYS A 723 -15.14 33.26 14.73
CA LYS A 723 -14.36 33.01 15.95
C LYS A 723 -12.86 33.05 15.63
N VAL A 724 -12.10 33.83 16.40
CA VAL A 724 -10.66 34.08 16.24
C VAL A 724 -9.92 33.98 17.57
N LEU A 725 -8.60 33.87 17.50
CA LEU A 725 -7.71 33.91 18.66
C LEU A 725 -6.89 35.19 18.60
N LEU A 726 -6.84 35.93 19.70
CA LEU A 726 -6.11 37.18 19.84
C LEU A 726 -4.87 36.92 20.68
N LYS A 727 -3.70 37.25 20.12
CA LYS A 727 -2.42 37.21 20.82
C LYS A 727 -1.92 38.63 21.04
N CYS A 728 -1.85 39.06 22.29
CA CYS A 728 -1.30 40.38 22.64
C CYS A 728 0.22 40.38 22.48
N LEU A 729 0.78 41.39 21.81
CA LEU A 729 2.21 41.60 21.66
C LEU A 729 2.66 42.69 22.62
N TYR A 730 3.03 42.31 23.85
CA TYR A 730 3.40 43.27 24.88
C TYR A 730 4.62 44.14 24.50
N ASN A 731 4.59 45.41 24.94
CA ASN A 731 5.64 46.41 24.69
C ASN A 731 5.86 46.71 23.19
N SER A 732 4.83 46.56 22.35
CA SER A 732 4.93 46.70 20.90
C SER A 732 4.68 48.12 20.38
N GLN A 733 4.67 49.11 21.27
CA GLN A 733 4.40 50.52 20.96
C GLN A 733 5.43 51.13 19.98
N ASN A 734 6.65 50.58 19.92
CA ASN A 734 7.71 51.01 19.02
C ASN A 734 7.83 50.10 17.79
N VAL A 735 7.24 50.50 16.65
CA VAL A 735 7.31 49.77 15.39
C VAL A 735 8.72 49.86 14.77
N ASN A 736 9.54 48.83 15.04
CA ASN A 736 10.89 48.64 14.49
C ASN A 736 10.96 47.38 13.59
N ASN A 737 12.10 47.18 12.91
CA ASN A 737 12.27 46.03 12.01
C ASN A 737 12.23 44.68 12.75
N SER A 738 12.61 44.64 14.03
CA SER A 738 12.52 43.42 14.86
C SER A 738 11.06 43.00 15.06
N PHE A 739 10.20 43.96 15.41
CA PHE A 739 8.75 43.74 15.51
C PHE A 739 8.14 43.28 14.17
N LEU A 740 8.48 43.96 13.06
CA LEU A 740 7.98 43.57 11.73
C LEU A 740 8.42 42.16 11.33
N ASN A 741 9.65 41.76 11.65
CA ASN A 741 10.12 40.38 11.44
C ASN A 741 9.32 39.38 12.29
N GLN A 742 9.08 39.69 13.57
CA GLN A 742 8.31 38.83 14.48
C GLN A 742 6.90 38.54 13.95
N ILE A 743 6.20 39.55 13.42
CA ILE A 743 4.85 39.37 12.86
C ILE A 743 4.88 38.70 11.47
N THR A 744 5.96 38.82 10.71
CA THR A 744 6.09 38.23 9.36
C THR A 744 5.91 36.71 9.39
N TYR A 745 6.54 36.04 10.35
CA TYR A 745 6.46 34.58 10.50
C TYR A 745 5.05 34.09 10.85
N SER A 746 4.30 34.90 11.59
CA SER A 746 2.94 34.55 12.02
C SER A 746 1.86 35.04 11.03
N ALA A 747 2.24 35.83 10.01
CA ALA A 747 1.29 36.49 9.14
C ALA A 747 0.45 35.51 8.30
N ASN A 748 1.05 34.42 7.82
CA ASN A 748 0.34 33.37 7.07
C ASN A 748 -0.69 32.61 7.92
N GLU A 749 -0.55 32.67 9.25
CA GLU A 749 -1.41 32.00 10.22
C GLU A 749 -2.45 32.96 10.83
N SER A 750 -2.47 34.20 10.37
CA SER A 750 -3.26 35.30 10.91
C SER A 750 -4.19 35.89 9.86
N TYR A 751 -5.29 36.48 10.31
CA TYR A 751 -6.15 37.32 9.47
C TYR A 751 -5.65 38.77 9.40
N GLY A 752 -4.85 39.22 10.35
CA GLY A 752 -4.45 40.61 10.40
C GLY A 752 -3.91 41.09 11.73
N LEU A 753 -3.83 42.41 11.86
CA LEU A 753 -3.43 43.12 13.07
C LEU A 753 -4.59 43.94 13.62
N SER A 754 -4.59 44.11 14.93
CA SER A 754 -5.40 45.09 15.64
C SER A 754 -4.51 45.80 16.67
N GLN A 755 -5.06 46.77 17.39
CA GLN A 755 -4.36 47.45 18.47
C GLN A 755 -5.30 47.64 19.66
N ASN A 756 -4.81 47.31 20.85
CA ASN A 756 -5.53 47.55 22.07
C ASN A 756 -5.67 49.06 22.30
N PRO A 757 -6.89 49.62 22.43
CA PRO A 757 -7.08 51.06 22.57
C PRO A 757 -6.49 51.62 23.87
N ASN A 758 -6.39 50.78 24.92
CA ASN A 758 -5.91 51.17 26.25
C ASN A 758 -4.39 51.03 26.37
N THR A 759 -3.84 49.85 26.07
CA THR A 759 -2.39 49.61 26.25
C THR A 759 -1.53 50.08 25.08
N LYS A 760 -2.17 50.36 23.93
CA LYS A 760 -1.53 50.65 22.64
C LYS A 760 -0.68 49.50 22.08
N ASP A 761 -0.70 48.33 22.70
CA ASP A 761 -0.06 47.14 22.18
C ASP A 761 -0.81 46.59 20.97
N PHE A 762 -0.05 46.12 19.98
CA PHE A 762 -0.58 45.41 18.84
C PHE A 762 -1.07 44.02 19.22
N ILE A 763 -2.13 43.58 18.54
CA ILE A 763 -2.76 42.29 18.72
C ILE A 763 -2.70 41.57 17.38
N LEU A 764 -2.19 40.35 17.39
CA LEU A 764 -2.23 39.48 16.24
C LEU A 764 -3.54 38.69 16.24
N VAL A 765 -4.27 38.74 15.12
CA VAL A 765 -5.58 38.08 14.98
C VAL A 765 -5.35 36.73 14.30
N LEU A 766 -5.17 35.69 15.10
CA LEU A 766 -4.79 34.34 14.69
C LEU A 766 -5.99 33.50 14.22
N GLN A 767 -5.73 32.60 13.29
CA GLN A 767 -6.71 31.62 12.82
C GLN A 767 -6.75 30.41 13.76
N LEU A 768 -7.93 30.12 14.32
CA LEU A 768 -8.14 28.96 15.20
C LEU A 768 -7.83 27.60 14.56
N LYS A 769 -7.69 27.50 13.24
CA LYS A 769 -7.24 26.26 12.58
C LYS A 769 -5.80 25.87 12.94
N TYR A 770 -4.98 26.80 13.43
CA TYR A 770 -3.58 26.54 13.78
C TYR A 770 -3.31 26.49 15.28
N TYR A 771 -4.29 26.84 16.12
CA TYR A 771 -4.09 27.04 17.55
C TYR A 771 -5.18 26.37 18.39
N CYS A 772 -4.79 25.80 19.52
CA CYS A 772 -5.62 25.16 20.53
C CYS A 772 -6.64 26.14 21.12
N GLU A 773 -7.93 25.81 21.02
CA GLU A 773 -9.01 26.64 21.58
C GLU A 773 -8.97 26.71 23.12
N ASN A 774 -8.29 25.76 23.78
CA ASN A 774 -8.26 25.65 25.24
C ASN A 774 -7.07 26.38 25.88
N CYS A 775 -5.93 26.46 25.19
CA CYS A 775 -4.70 27.02 25.77
C CYS A 775 -3.92 27.95 24.86
N GLY A 776 -4.33 28.16 23.61
CA GLY A 776 -3.64 29.02 22.66
C GLY A 776 -2.32 28.44 22.11
N LYS A 777 -1.90 27.24 22.52
CA LYS A 777 -0.73 26.57 21.93
C LYS A 777 -0.98 26.28 20.45
N LYS A 778 0.03 26.53 19.63
CA LYS A 778 0.03 26.12 18.22
C LYS A 778 -0.04 24.60 18.14
N TYR A 779 -0.74 24.10 17.14
CA TYR A 779 -0.79 22.67 16.88
C TYR A 779 0.50 22.17 16.24
N ASP A 780 1.03 21.07 16.76
CA ASP A 780 2.29 20.48 16.29
C ASP A 780 2.07 19.48 15.15
N ASN A 781 0.83 18.99 14.96
CA ASN A 781 0.48 18.03 13.92
C ASN A 781 -0.99 18.15 13.47
N GLN A 782 -1.33 17.50 12.36
CA GLN A 782 -2.66 17.53 11.74
C GLN A 782 -3.77 16.98 12.66
N PHE A 783 -3.44 16.04 13.55
CA PHE A 783 -4.39 15.45 14.47
C PHE A 783 -4.87 16.47 15.52
N GLU A 784 -3.97 17.29 16.06
CA GLU A 784 -4.36 18.34 17.00
C GLU A 784 -5.21 19.43 16.31
N ILE A 785 -4.86 19.80 15.07
CA ILE A 785 -5.60 20.76 14.23
C ILE A 785 -7.09 20.39 14.13
N GLN A 786 -7.38 19.11 13.94
CA GLN A 786 -8.75 18.66 13.70
C GLN A 786 -9.53 18.36 14.98
N ASN A 787 -8.85 17.95 16.06
CA ASN A 787 -9.48 17.80 17.39
C ASN A 787 -9.70 19.13 18.10
N LYS A 788 -9.19 20.24 17.55
CA LYS A 788 -9.28 21.58 18.13
C LYS A 788 -8.70 21.69 19.54
N SER A 789 -7.82 20.77 19.91
CA SER A 789 -7.21 20.67 21.23
C SER A 789 -5.82 20.06 21.09
N CYS A 790 -4.80 20.68 21.69
CA CYS A 790 -3.44 20.14 21.67
C CYS A 790 -3.29 18.93 22.60
N ILE A 791 -2.27 18.10 22.36
CA ILE A 791 -2.00 16.89 23.15
C ILE A 791 -1.98 17.19 24.65
N VAL A 792 -1.35 18.29 25.07
CA VAL A 792 -1.31 18.69 26.48
C VAL A 792 -2.71 18.92 27.06
N CYS A 793 -3.60 19.58 26.32
CA CYS A 793 -4.98 19.81 26.77
C CYS A 793 -5.86 18.55 26.70
N GLN A 794 -5.48 17.58 25.88
CA GLN A 794 -6.16 16.27 25.81
C GLN A 794 -5.72 15.31 26.92
N ILE A 795 -4.49 15.47 27.43
CA ILE A 795 -3.87 14.56 28.41
C ILE A 795 -3.93 15.14 29.83
N ASN A 796 -4.51 16.31 30.06
CA ASN A 796 -4.45 16.95 31.38
C ASN A 796 -5.40 16.29 32.41
N HIS A 797 -5.04 15.08 32.87
CA HIS A 797 -5.66 14.41 34.01
C HIS A 797 -4.89 14.75 35.29
N GLU A 798 -5.56 14.76 36.44
CA GLU A 798 -4.98 15.14 37.74
C GLU A 798 -3.83 14.22 38.20
N ASN A 799 -3.72 13.02 37.62
CA ASN A 799 -2.71 12.02 37.97
C ASN A 799 -1.63 11.89 36.89
N ASP A 800 -0.39 12.27 37.23
CA ASP A 800 0.75 12.26 36.30
C ASP A 800 1.08 10.88 35.74
N LYS A 801 0.91 9.79 36.50
CA LYS A 801 1.16 8.42 35.99
C LYS A 801 0.19 8.04 34.86
N ILE A 802 -1.06 8.54 34.92
CA ILE A 802 -2.05 8.34 33.85
C ILE A 802 -1.68 9.17 32.62
N ASN A 803 -1.18 10.38 32.83
CA ASN A 803 -0.71 11.25 31.75
C ASN A 803 0.45 10.58 31.00
N ASP A 804 1.43 10.06 31.75
CA ASP A 804 2.57 9.33 31.23
C ASP A 804 2.13 8.07 30.46
N LEU A 805 1.16 7.31 30.99
CA LEU A 805 0.60 6.14 30.30
C LEU A 805 -0.01 6.52 28.95
N ILE A 806 -0.85 7.57 28.90
CA ILE A 806 -1.50 7.99 27.65
C ILE A 806 -0.44 8.44 26.63
N GLN A 807 0.57 9.18 27.07
CA GLN A 807 1.69 9.59 26.21
C GLN A 807 2.46 8.37 25.68
N GLU A 808 2.85 7.44 26.57
CA GLU A 808 3.56 6.21 26.19
C GLU A 808 2.74 5.38 25.19
N MET A 809 1.44 5.25 25.41
CA MET A 809 0.58 4.49 24.52
C MET A 809 0.45 5.15 23.14
N ARG A 810 0.40 6.49 23.08
CA ARG A 810 0.36 7.25 21.82
C ARG A 810 1.68 7.24 21.05
N LEU A 811 2.84 7.23 21.73
CA LEU A 811 4.16 7.22 21.09
C LEU A 811 4.49 5.90 20.37
N LYS A 812 3.84 4.80 20.76
CA LYS A 812 3.99 3.48 20.11
C LYS A 812 3.14 3.33 18.83
N ILE A 813 2.46 4.39 18.37
CA ILE A 813 1.71 4.40 17.12
C ILE A 813 2.71 4.45 15.96
N ASP A 814 2.83 3.36 15.21
CA ASP A 814 3.59 3.33 13.96
C ASP A 814 2.78 4.03 12.86
N TYR A 815 3.24 5.20 12.41
CA TYR A 815 2.63 5.97 11.32
C TYR A 815 3.01 5.45 9.93
N ASN A 816 3.43 4.19 9.79
CA ASN A 816 3.80 3.61 8.50
C ASN A 816 2.66 3.70 7.47
N TYR A 817 2.85 4.67 6.57
CA TYR A 817 1.90 5.17 5.59
C TYR A 817 1.94 4.30 4.32
N ASP A 818 1.43 3.08 4.39
CA ASP A 818 1.10 2.28 3.21
C ASP A 818 0.03 1.22 3.58
N SER A 819 -1.25 1.60 3.45
CA SER A 819 -2.46 0.78 3.22
C SER A 819 -3.69 1.21 4.04
N ASN A 820 -4.54 2.07 3.48
CA ASN A 820 -6.01 2.17 3.57
C ASN A 820 -6.81 1.65 4.80
N LYS A 821 -6.29 1.60 6.04
CA LYS A 821 -7.08 1.33 7.26
C LYS A 821 -6.40 1.97 8.49
N TYR A 822 -7.05 2.98 9.04
CA TYR A 822 -6.57 3.97 10.02
C TYR A 822 -6.11 3.37 11.36
N GLY A 823 -5.05 3.91 11.95
CA GLY A 823 -4.57 3.54 13.30
C GLY A 823 -5.52 4.01 14.40
N ILE A 824 -5.69 3.21 15.45
CA ILE A 824 -6.49 3.53 16.63
C ILE A 824 -5.68 4.47 17.52
N ILE A 825 -6.28 5.56 17.98
CA ILE A 825 -5.63 6.51 18.87
C ILE A 825 -6.11 6.21 20.29
N PHE A 826 -5.15 5.98 21.20
CA PHE A 826 -5.43 5.76 22.61
C PHE A 826 -5.73 7.10 23.29
N GLU A 827 -6.90 7.24 23.93
CA GLU A 827 -7.39 8.52 24.48
C GLU A 827 -7.81 8.41 25.96
N TRP A 828 -7.75 9.55 26.68
CA TRP A 828 -8.55 9.72 27.90
C TRP A 828 -9.97 10.07 27.48
N ILE A 829 -10.95 9.32 27.99
CA ILE A 829 -12.36 9.50 27.63
C ILE A 829 -13.13 9.91 28.88
N PRO A 830 -13.65 11.16 28.94
CA PRO A 830 -14.48 11.61 30.05
C PRO A 830 -15.69 10.69 30.27
N TYR A 831 -16.02 10.39 31.53
CA TYR A 831 -17.06 9.40 31.85
C TYR A 831 -18.46 9.81 31.35
N ASP A 832 -18.73 11.12 31.26
CA ASP A 832 -19.96 11.68 30.72
C ASP A 832 -20.13 11.48 29.20
N GLN A 833 -19.12 10.94 28.50
CA GLN A 833 -19.19 10.56 27.09
C GLN A 833 -19.89 9.22 26.85
N PHE A 834 -20.24 8.48 27.91
CA PHE A 834 -20.87 7.17 27.82
C PHE A 834 -22.37 7.23 28.15
N ASP A 835 -23.19 6.82 27.19
CA ASP A 835 -24.63 6.64 27.35
C ASP A 835 -25.00 5.14 27.37
N ASP A 836 -26.21 4.79 27.79
CA ASP A 836 -26.75 3.42 27.80
C ASP A 836 -25.83 2.38 28.49
N ILE A 837 -25.22 2.76 29.62
CA ILE A 837 -24.34 1.88 30.39
C ILE A 837 -25.14 0.71 30.96
N LYS A 838 -24.80 -0.52 30.58
CA LYS A 838 -25.47 -1.77 31.03
C LYS A 838 -24.42 -2.80 31.43
N GLU A 839 -24.58 -3.43 32.58
CA GLU A 839 -23.71 -4.54 33.01
C GLU A 839 -23.89 -5.73 32.05
N ILE A 840 -22.78 -6.27 31.53
CA ILE A 840 -22.79 -7.42 30.61
C ILE A 840 -21.99 -8.61 31.14
N GLY A 841 -21.20 -8.43 32.19
CA GLY A 841 -20.49 -9.53 32.82
C GLY A 841 -19.76 -9.09 34.09
N LYS A 842 -19.62 -10.01 35.03
CA LYS A 842 -18.92 -9.79 36.29
C LYS A 842 -17.93 -10.93 36.52
N GLY A 843 -16.64 -10.59 36.56
CA GLY A 843 -15.55 -11.52 36.83
C GLY A 843 -15.06 -11.42 38.28
N GLY A 844 -14.00 -12.18 38.58
CA GLY A 844 -13.35 -12.15 39.90
C GLY A 844 -12.66 -10.82 40.23
N PHE A 845 -12.17 -10.10 39.22
CA PHE A 845 -11.33 -8.90 39.39
C PHE A 845 -11.92 -7.63 38.75
N SER A 846 -13.00 -7.75 37.97
CA SER A 846 -13.63 -6.61 37.27
C SER A 846 -15.12 -6.83 37.05
N THR A 847 -15.83 -5.72 36.81
CA THR A 847 -17.16 -5.73 36.19
C THR A 847 -17.05 -5.11 34.80
N VAL A 848 -17.70 -5.71 33.81
CA VAL A 848 -17.72 -5.25 32.41
C VAL A 848 -19.11 -4.73 32.06
N TYR A 849 -19.16 -3.53 31.51
CA TYR A 849 -20.38 -2.88 31.03
C TYR A 849 -20.31 -2.68 29.51
N SER A 850 -21.45 -2.69 28.83
CA SER A 850 -21.56 -2.11 27.49
C SER A 850 -22.02 -0.66 27.59
N ALA A 851 -21.52 0.22 26.72
CA ALA A 851 -21.97 1.60 26.63
C ALA A 851 -21.89 2.12 25.18
N ILE A 852 -22.58 3.23 24.91
CA ILE A 852 -22.43 4.00 23.67
C ILE A 852 -21.46 5.15 23.94
N TRP A 853 -20.34 5.18 23.24
CA TRP A 853 -19.43 6.32 23.25
C TRP A 853 -19.93 7.36 22.23
N LYS A 854 -20.40 8.51 22.72
CA LYS A 854 -21.02 9.58 21.90
C LYS A 854 -20.08 10.10 20.82
N ASP A 855 -18.89 10.52 21.23
CA ASP A 855 -17.87 11.00 20.30
C ASP A 855 -17.31 9.83 19.46
N GLY A 856 -17.03 8.69 20.08
CA GLY A 856 -16.52 7.52 19.37
C GLY A 856 -15.16 7.73 18.71
N LEU A 857 -14.76 6.79 17.84
CA LEU A 857 -13.44 6.78 17.24
C LEU A 857 -13.27 7.86 16.16
N LEU A 858 -12.09 8.46 16.16
CA LEU A 858 -11.64 9.35 15.10
C LEU A 858 -11.22 8.53 13.87
N HIS A 859 -11.83 8.78 12.72
CA HIS A 859 -11.49 8.15 11.43
C HIS A 859 -11.38 9.19 10.32
N TYR A 860 -10.48 8.99 9.37
CA TYR A 860 -10.36 9.90 8.23
C TYR A 860 -11.37 9.55 7.15
N ASP A 861 -12.18 10.51 6.73
CA ASP A 861 -13.10 10.35 5.60
C ASP A 861 -12.41 10.82 4.32
N ASN A 862 -11.94 9.86 3.51
CA ASN A 862 -11.26 10.10 2.24
C ASN A 862 -12.09 10.96 1.26
N ARG A 863 -13.43 10.96 1.34
CA ARG A 863 -14.27 11.76 0.43
C ARG A 863 -14.32 13.23 0.82
N SER A 864 -14.18 13.51 2.12
CA SER A 864 -14.23 14.88 2.65
C SER A 864 -12.86 15.43 3.03
N GLU A 865 -11.81 14.60 2.93
CA GLU A 865 -10.43 14.88 3.35
C GLU A 865 -10.36 15.42 4.79
N LYS A 866 -11.25 14.92 5.66
CA LYS A 866 -11.39 15.37 7.05
C LYS A 866 -11.52 14.17 7.97
N TRP A 867 -10.92 14.28 9.15
CA TRP A 867 -11.19 13.33 10.21
C TRP A 867 -12.57 13.61 10.81
N LYS A 868 -13.34 12.54 11.00
CA LYS A 868 -14.68 12.53 11.55
C LYS A 868 -14.72 11.58 12.74
N ARG A 869 -15.58 11.90 13.69
CA ARG A 869 -15.88 11.05 14.83
C ARG A 869 -17.20 10.33 14.58
N LYS A 870 -17.24 9.03 14.86
CA LYS A 870 -18.43 8.19 14.70
C LYS A 870 -18.73 7.53 16.03
N SER A 871 -19.92 7.79 16.57
CA SER A 871 -20.41 7.10 17.76
C SER A 871 -20.35 5.58 17.56
N ILE A 872 -19.83 4.88 18.57
CA ILE A 872 -19.66 3.43 18.56
C ILE A 872 -20.07 2.83 19.89
N LYS A 873 -20.45 1.55 19.86
CA LYS A 873 -20.63 0.75 21.05
C LYS A 873 -19.28 0.26 21.56
N VAL A 874 -19.05 0.37 22.87
CA VAL A 874 -17.79 0.00 23.54
C VAL A 874 -18.06 -0.91 24.74
N ALA A 875 -17.04 -1.66 25.15
CA ALA A 875 -17.02 -2.40 26.41
C ALA A 875 -16.18 -1.62 27.44
N LEU A 876 -16.74 -1.41 28.63
CA LEU A 876 -16.12 -0.72 29.75
C LEU A 876 -15.73 -1.75 30.82
N LYS A 877 -14.45 -2.09 30.92
CA LYS A 877 -13.93 -2.99 31.96
C LYS A 877 -13.50 -2.16 33.17
N CYS A 878 -14.24 -2.25 34.26
CA CYS A 878 -13.96 -1.55 35.52
C CYS A 878 -13.26 -2.52 36.49
N LEU A 879 -12.00 -2.24 36.81
CA LEU A 879 -11.20 -3.03 37.75
C LEU A 879 -11.47 -2.56 39.19
N TYR A 880 -11.74 -3.51 40.09
CA TYR A 880 -11.98 -3.22 41.51
C TYR A 880 -10.73 -2.64 42.17
N ASP A 881 -10.92 -1.66 43.08
CA ASP A 881 -9.85 -1.00 43.85
C ASP A 881 -8.66 -0.49 43.01
N SER A 882 -8.89 -0.16 41.73
CA SER A 882 -7.82 0.28 40.82
C SER A 882 -7.17 1.60 41.22
N GLN A 883 -7.80 2.38 42.09
CA GLN A 883 -7.18 3.56 42.70
C GLN A 883 -6.04 3.19 43.66
N ASN A 884 -6.18 2.09 44.42
CA ASN A 884 -5.18 1.62 45.38
C ASN A 884 -4.10 0.77 44.70
N PHE A 885 -4.40 0.17 43.54
CA PHE A 885 -3.51 -0.69 42.76
C PHE A 885 -3.27 -0.15 41.35
N LEU A 886 -2.94 1.14 41.25
CA LEU A 886 -2.77 1.84 39.97
C LEU A 886 -1.71 1.19 39.07
N ASP A 887 -0.61 0.68 39.63
CA ASP A 887 0.45 0.05 38.83
C ASP A 887 -0.02 -1.26 38.16
N ASN A 888 -0.94 -2.01 38.79
CA ASN A 888 -1.55 -3.20 38.19
C ASN A 888 -2.43 -2.83 37.00
N PHE A 889 -3.25 -1.79 37.15
CA PHE A 889 -4.07 -1.24 36.06
C PHE A 889 -3.19 -0.77 34.89
N ILE A 890 -2.14 0.00 35.17
CA ILE A 890 -1.18 0.49 34.17
C ILE A 890 -0.53 -0.68 33.42
N ASN A 891 -0.10 -1.72 34.14
CA ASN A 891 0.54 -2.89 33.53
C ASN A 891 -0.43 -3.66 32.62
N GLU A 892 -1.69 -3.82 33.03
CA GLU A 892 -2.72 -4.44 32.18
C GLU A 892 -2.96 -3.63 30.91
N VAL A 893 -3.10 -2.31 31.01
CA VAL A 893 -3.27 -1.42 29.84
C VAL A 893 -2.07 -1.53 28.90
N LYS A 894 -0.84 -1.56 29.44
CA LYS A 894 0.41 -1.70 28.65
C LYS A 894 0.57 -3.06 27.99
N ALA A 895 -0.11 -4.10 28.48
CA ALA A 895 -0.08 -5.43 27.88
C ALA A 895 -0.82 -5.47 26.54
N TYR A 896 -1.82 -4.60 26.33
CA TYR A 896 -2.51 -4.48 25.05
C TYR A 896 -1.57 -3.91 23.97
N PRO A 897 -1.59 -4.47 22.76
CA PRO A 897 -0.87 -3.89 21.63
C PRO A 897 -1.54 -2.60 21.13
N ASN A 898 -0.73 -1.58 20.81
CA ASN A 898 -1.21 -0.28 20.30
C ASN A 898 -1.56 -0.25 18.82
N GLN A 899 -1.82 -1.40 18.18
CA GLN A 899 -1.88 -1.48 16.71
C GLN A 899 -2.97 -2.41 16.20
N LYS A 900 -3.21 -2.27 14.88
CA LYS A 900 -4.04 -3.05 13.92
C LYS A 900 -3.67 -4.54 13.90
N ILE A 901 -3.49 -5.12 15.07
CA ILE A 901 -3.25 -6.52 15.26
C ILE A 901 -4.61 -7.17 15.15
N ASP A 902 -4.88 -7.73 13.98
CA ASP A 902 -5.94 -8.69 13.84
C ASP A 902 -5.70 -9.78 14.90
N ASN A 903 -6.76 -10.13 15.62
CA ASN A 903 -6.85 -11.21 16.63
C ASN A 903 -6.44 -10.92 18.09
N ILE A 904 -6.21 -9.67 18.47
CA ILE A 904 -6.23 -9.23 19.89
C ILE A 904 -7.28 -8.13 20.03
N LEU A 905 -8.09 -8.18 21.10
CA LEU A 905 -9.15 -7.21 21.33
C LEU A 905 -8.58 -5.80 21.45
N LYS A 906 -9.13 -4.84 20.70
CA LYS A 906 -8.60 -3.48 20.67
C LYS A 906 -8.93 -2.73 21.95
N ILE A 907 -7.98 -1.91 22.39
CA ILE A 907 -8.16 -0.91 23.43
C ILE A 907 -8.22 0.49 22.79
N TYR A 908 -9.26 1.25 23.14
CA TYR A 908 -9.47 2.61 22.61
C TYR A 908 -9.00 3.69 23.57
N GLY A 909 -8.94 3.39 24.86
CA GLY A 909 -8.55 4.38 25.85
C GLY A 909 -8.89 3.95 27.26
N ILE A 910 -8.84 4.93 28.15
CA ILE A 910 -9.15 4.78 29.56
C ILE A 910 -10.09 5.89 30.03
N SER A 911 -10.85 5.59 31.08
CA SER A 911 -11.76 6.51 31.75
C SER A 911 -11.71 6.27 33.26
N GLN A 912 -12.50 7.01 34.03
CA GLN A 912 -12.65 6.81 35.47
C GLN A 912 -14.11 6.98 35.87
N ASN A 913 -14.61 6.04 36.66
CA ASN A 913 -15.95 6.13 37.21
C ASN A 913 -16.02 7.31 38.20
N LEU A 914 -17.02 8.19 38.04
CA LEU A 914 -17.13 9.39 38.87
C LEU A 914 -17.46 9.10 40.34
N ASP A 915 -18.20 8.02 40.60
CA ASP A 915 -18.70 7.64 41.93
C ASP A 915 -17.67 6.79 42.69
N THR A 916 -17.19 5.71 42.06
CA THR A 916 -16.28 4.74 42.70
C THR A 916 -14.82 5.15 42.60
N LYS A 917 -14.47 6.13 41.74
CA LYS A 917 -13.10 6.54 41.39
C LYS A 917 -12.23 5.43 40.80
N ASN A 918 -12.79 4.26 40.53
CA ASN A 918 -12.11 3.17 39.84
C ASN A 918 -11.85 3.54 38.37
N TYR A 919 -10.65 3.23 37.89
CA TYR A 919 -10.29 3.37 36.50
C TYR A 919 -10.99 2.31 35.65
N ILE A 920 -11.27 2.69 34.40
CA ILE A 920 -12.02 1.91 33.42
C ILE A 920 -11.17 1.79 32.17
N MET A 921 -11.04 0.59 31.63
CA MET A 921 -10.52 0.36 30.29
C MET A 921 -11.67 0.40 29.27
N VAL A 922 -11.47 1.14 28.18
CA VAL A 922 -12.44 1.27 27.10
C VAL A 922 -11.98 0.39 25.93
N LEU A 923 -12.69 -0.71 25.72
CA LEU A 923 -12.35 -1.78 24.78
C LEU A 923 -13.35 -1.85 23.62
N GLU A 924 -12.94 -2.48 22.52
CA GLU A 924 -13.84 -2.88 21.43
C GLU A 924 -14.96 -3.77 21.96
N TYR A 925 -16.20 -3.46 21.57
CA TYR A 925 -17.35 -4.28 21.93
C TYR A 925 -17.44 -5.50 20.99
N ALA A 926 -17.22 -6.69 21.52
CA ALA A 926 -17.34 -7.95 20.79
C ALA A 926 -18.80 -8.40 20.68
N GLU A 927 -19.45 -8.10 19.55
CA GLU A 927 -20.86 -8.43 19.31
C GLU A 927 -21.17 -9.94 19.39
N GLY A 928 -20.21 -10.79 19.02
CA GLY A 928 -20.35 -12.25 19.08
C GLY A 928 -20.26 -12.82 20.50
N GLY A 929 -19.82 -12.03 21.49
CA GLY A 929 -19.58 -12.49 22.85
C GLY A 929 -18.31 -13.36 22.96
N ASN A 930 -18.20 -14.13 24.04
CA ASN A 930 -17.11 -15.10 24.19
C ASN A 930 -17.37 -16.37 23.36
N PHE A 931 -16.37 -17.23 23.27
CA PHE A 931 -16.46 -18.40 22.41
C PHE A 931 -17.56 -19.39 22.81
N ASN A 932 -17.89 -19.52 24.10
CA ASN A 932 -19.04 -20.32 24.53
C ASN A 932 -20.34 -19.77 23.92
N ASN A 933 -20.57 -18.46 24.05
CA ASN A 933 -21.75 -17.82 23.48
C ASN A 933 -21.79 -17.92 21.95
N TYR A 934 -20.63 -17.84 21.31
CA TYR A 934 -20.52 -17.99 19.86
C TYR A 934 -20.89 -19.40 19.39
N LEU A 935 -20.38 -20.44 20.08
CA LEU A 935 -20.74 -21.83 19.79
C LEU A 935 -22.23 -22.10 20.02
N GLU A 936 -22.80 -21.60 21.12
CA GLU A 936 -24.24 -21.73 21.41
C GLU A 936 -25.10 -21.15 20.28
N LYS A 937 -24.72 -19.99 19.73
CA LYS A 937 -25.47 -19.33 18.65
C LYS A 937 -25.26 -19.97 17.29
N ASN A 938 -24.05 -20.46 16.99
CA ASN A 938 -23.63 -20.86 15.64
C ASN A 938 -23.38 -22.37 15.47
N HIS A 939 -23.77 -23.22 16.43
CA HIS A 939 -23.55 -24.68 16.40
C HIS A 939 -24.01 -25.38 15.10
N GLU A 940 -25.10 -24.92 14.47
CA GLU A 940 -25.60 -25.47 13.19
C GLU A 940 -24.68 -25.17 12.01
N SER A 941 -23.97 -24.03 12.04
CA SER A 941 -23.08 -23.56 10.97
C SER A 941 -21.59 -23.70 11.29
N PHE A 942 -21.22 -24.14 12.50
CA PHE A 942 -19.84 -24.23 12.95
C PHE A 942 -19.13 -25.50 12.44
N ASP A 943 -18.68 -25.44 11.19
CA ASP A 943 -17.90 -26.49 10.53
C ASP A 943 -16.41 -26.50 10.90
N TRP A 944 -15.66 -27.47 10.34
CA TRP A 944 -14.21 -27.53 10.50
C TRP A 944 -13.50 -26.31 9.92
N PHE A 945 -13.97 -25.73 8.81
CA PHE A 945 -13.36 -24.54 8.22
C PHE A 945 -13.44 -23.36 9.20
N SER A 946 -14.62 -23.10 9.74
CA SER A 946 -14.85 -22.10 10.80
C SER A 946 -14.01 -22.37 12.05
N GLY A 947 -13.89 -23.64 12.46
CA GLY A 947 -13.05 -24.02 13.59
C GLY A 947 -11.55 -23.76 13.37
N LEU A 948 -11.04 -24.03 12.17
CA LEU A 948 -9.66 -23.76 11.79
C LEU A 948 -9.40 -22.26 11.62
N GLU A 949 -10.36 -21.49 11.14
CA GLU A 949 -10.29 -20.03 11.09
C GLU A 949 -10.15 -19.44 12.51
N VAL A 950 -10.94 -19.93 13.47
CA VAL A 950 -10.81 -19.54 14.88
C VAL A 950 -9.43 -19.92 15.43
N LEU A 951 -8.93 -21.12 15.16
CA LEU A 951 -7.59 -21.54 15.59
C LEU A 951 -6.49 -20.66 15.01
N ASN A 952 -6.55 -20.36 13.72
CA ASN A 952 -5.58 -19.51 13.05
C ASN A 952 -5.56 -18.10 13.66
N ASN A 953 -6.76 -17.53 13.84
CA ASN A 953 -6.95 -16.23 14.47
C ASN A 953 -6.33 -16.17 15.87
N ILE A 954 -6.72 -17.07 16.78
CA ILE A 954 -6.21 -17.03 18.15
C ILE A 954 -4.73 -17.39 18.23
N PHE A 955 -4.22 -18.24 17.34
CA PHE A 955 -2.80 -18.56 17.28
C PHE A 955 -1.97 -17.34 16.84
N GLU A 956 -2.42 -16.59 15.83
CA GLU A 956 -1.80 -15.33 15.42
C GLU A 956 -1.79 -14.31 16.56
N GLY A 957 -2.87 -14.20 17.33
CA GLY A 957 -2.91 -13.38 18.55
C GLY A 957 -1.88 -13.83 19.59
N LEU A 958 -1.84 -15.13 19.90
CA LEU A 958 -0.95 -15.70 20.91
C LEU A 958 0.53 -15.56 20.54
N ASN A 959 0.87 -15.84 19.27
CA ASN A 959 2.22 -15.69 18.75
C ASN A 959 2.74 -14.24 18.91
N LYS A 960 1.88 -13.24 18.69
CA LYS A 960 2.23 -11.82 18.89
C LYS A 960 2.47 -11.48 20.37
N ILE A 961 1.71 -12.08 21.29
CA ILE A 961 1.97 -11.96 22.74
C ILE A 961 3.34 -12.55 23.07
N HIS A 962 3.64 -13.75 22.55
CA HIS A 962 4.91 -14.44 22.80
C HIS A 962 6.13 -13.72 22.21
N GLN A 963 5.99 -13.11 21.03
CA GLN A 963 7.03 -12.27 20.39
C GLN A 963 7.43 -11.08 21.26
N LYS A 964 6.50 -10.53 22.05
CA LYS A 964 6.78 -9.47 23.04
C LYS A 964 7.44 -9.97 24.33
N GLN A 965 7.87 -11.23 24.36
CA GLN A 965 8.40 -11.89 25.56
C GLN A 965 7.39 -11.92 26.72
N MET A 966 6.09 -12.04 26.39
CA MET A 966 5.00 -12.13 27.35
C MET A 966 4.31 -13.50 27.28
N VAL A 967 3.65 -13.89 28.38
CA VAL A 967 2.85 -15.11 28.51
C VAL A 967 1.45 -14.69 28.96
N HIS A 968 0.40 -15.28 28.36
CA HIS A 968 -0.99 -14.92 28.65
C HIS A 968 -1.45 -15.42 30.02
N ARG A 969 -1.04 -16.63 30.43
CA ARG A 969 -1.29 -17.29 31.73
C ARG A 969 -2.74 -17.70 32.02
N ASP A 970 -3.72 -17.06 31.39
CA ASP A 970 -5.14 -17.42 31.51
C ASP A 970 -5.82 -17.60 30.15
N PHE A 971 -5.18 -18.38 29.27
CA PHE A 971 -5.65 -18.58 27.91
C PHE A 971 -6.73 -19.67 27.86
N HIS A 972 -7.99 -19.30 27.67
CA HIS A 972 -9.10 -20.25 27.58
C HIS A 972 -10.24 -19.66 26.75
N ILE A 973 -11.24 -20.48 26.43
CA ILE A 973 -12.34 -20.09 25.53
C ILE A 973 -13.23 -18.94 26.05
N GLY A 974 -13.21 -18.67 27.36
CA GLY A 974 -13.89 -17.53 27.96
C GLY A 974 -13.21 -16.19 27.66
N ASN A 975 -11.91 -16.22 27.39
CA ASN A 975 -11.09 -15.07 27.03
C ASN A 975 -10.90 -14.93 25.51
N ILE A 976 -11.58 -15.75 24.70
CA ILE A 976 -11.66 -15.62 23.23
C ILE A 976 -12.99 -14.95 22.90
N LEU A 977 -12.95 -13.75 22.31
CA LEU A 977 -14.12 -12.96 21.95
C LEU A 977 -14.28 -12.82 20.44
N PHE A 978 -15.51 -12.68 19.96
CA PHE A 978 -15.83 -12.57 18.54
C PHE A 978 -16.27 -11.15 18.17
N THR A 979 -15.48 -10.51 17.31
CA THR A 979 -15.70 -9.16 16.76
C THR A 979 -16.13 -9.25 15.30
N LYS A 980 -16.68 -8.17 14.71
CA LYS A 980 -17.01 -8.14 13.28
C LYS A 980 -15.99 -7.34 12.50
N ILE A 981 -15.46 -7.91 11.43
CA ILE A 981 -14.57 -7.19 10.50
C ILE A 981 -15.30 -7.01 9.16
N SER A 982 -15.32 -5.77 8.68
CA SER A 982 -15.71 -5.44 7.30
C SER A 982 -14.47 -5.37 6.41
N ASN A 983 -14.48 -6.15 5.33
CA ASN A 983 -13.48 -6.06 4.26
C ASN A 983 -14.15 -5.75 2.92
N PHE A 984 -13.48 -4.95 2.10
CA PHE A 984 -13.84 -4.75 0.70
C PHE A 984 -13.09 -5.79 -0.13
N ILE A 985 -13.82 -6.77 -0.67
CA ILE A 985 -13.29 -7.70 -1.67
C ILE A 985 -14.17 -7.52 -2.91
N GLU A 986 -13.55 -7.21 -4.05
CA GLU A 986 -14.21 -7.18 -5.37
C GLU A 986 -15.54 -6.40 -5.42
N ASP A 987 -15.55 -5.16 -4.91
CA ASP A 987 -16.72 -4.27 -4.86
C ASP A 987 -17.94 -4.83 -4.07
N LYS A 988 -17.77 -5.86 -3.25
CA LYS A 988 -18.77 -6.37 -2.30
C LYS A 988 -18.38 -6.07 -0.85
N TYR A 989 -19.39 -5.75 -0.05
CA TYR A 989 -19.29 -5.53 1.40
C TYR A 989 -19.61 -6.83 2.11
N GLU A 990 -18.59 -7.51 2.64
CA GLU A 990 -18.79 -8.72 3.43
C GLU A 990 -18.27 -8.51 4.86
N VAL A 991 -19.08 -8.97 5.82
CA VAL A 991 -18.84 -8.85 7.25
C VAL A 991 -18.61 -10.25 7.79
N TYR A 992 -17.42 -10.48 8.33
CA TYR A 992 -17.00 -11.77 8.86
C TYR A 992 -16.74 -11.67 10.36
N ASP A 993 -16.97 -12.76 11.08
CA ASP A 993 -16.64 -12.87 12.49
C ASP A 993 -15.13 -13.12 12.66
N ASN A 994 -14.50 -12.37 13.55
CA ASN A 994 -13.07 -12.46 13.82
C ASN A 994 -12.84 -12.76 15.31
N ALA A 995 -12.18 -13.90 15.56
CA ALA A 995 -11.81 -14.31 16.91
C ALA A 995 -10.60 -13.49 17.40
N CYS A 996 -10.70 -12.98 18.63
CA CYS A 996 -9.71 -12.15 19.28
C CYS A 996 -9.41 -12.66 20.68
N ILE A 997 -8.13 -12.66 21.06
CA ILE A 997 -7.72 -12.84 22.46
C ILE A 997 -8.08 -11.58 23.25
N SER A 998 -8.65 -11.76 24.43
CA SER A 998 -9.02 -10.71 25.39
C SER A 998 -8.46 -11.01 26.78
N ASP A 999 -8.68 -10.10 27.72
CA ASP A 999 -8.26 -10.19 29.12
C ASP A 999 -6.74 -10.36 29.33
N MET A 1000 -6.01 -9.26 29.16
CA MET A 1000 -4.57 -9.22 29.39
C MET A 1000 -4.17 -9.00 30.86
N GLY A 1001 -5.10 -9.09 31.81
CA GLY A 1001 -4.85 -8.74 33.22
C GLY A 1001 -3.83 -9.63 33.93
N LEU A 1002 -3.69 -10.88 33.50
CA LEU A 1002 -2.69 -11.83 34.01
C LEU A 1002 -1.46 -11.94 33.10
N CYS A 1003 -1.41 -11.20 32.00
CA CYS A 1003 -0.29 -11.22 31.08
C CYS A 1003 0.96 -10.62 31.73
N ARG A 1004 2.06 -11.37 31.73
CA ARG A 1004 3.34 -10.90 32.29
C ARG A 1004 4.52 -11.25 31.41
N LYS A 1005 5.64 -10.55 31.65
CA LYS A 1005 6.94 -10.90 31.05
C LYS A 1005 7.44 -12.25 31.58
N ILE A 1006 8.19 -12.96 30.74
CA ILE A 1006 8.71 -14.30 31.05
C ILE A 1006 9.59 -14.31 32.32
N ASP A 1007 10.33 -13.23 32.58
CA ASP A 1007 11.29 -13.14 33.70
C ASP A 1007 10.69 -12.60 35.01
N ASP A 1008 9.38 -12.38 35.08
CA ASP A 1008 8.69 -11.95 36.30
C ASP A 1008 8.35 -13.17 37.18
N ILE A 1009 9.32 -13.60 37.98
CA ILE A 1009 9.30 -14.82 38.83
C ILE A 1009 8.63 -14.55 40.20
N ASN A 1010 8.23 -13.32 40.50
CA ASN A 1010 7.84 -12.89 41.85
C ASN A 1010 6.46 -13.38 42.33
N GLU A 1011 5.69 -14.11 41.51
CA GLU A 1011 4.33 -14.53 41.85
C GLU A 1011 4.23 -16.04 42.14
N LYS A 1012 3.93 -16.37 43.40
CA LYS A 1012 3.68 -17.76 43.87
C LYS A 1012 2.22 -18.19 43.69
N SER A 1013 1.34 -17.28 43.32
CA SER A 1013 -0.10 -17.52 43.17
C SER A 1013 -0.40 -18.04 41.77
N ILE A 1014 -1.03 -19.21 41.70
CA ILE A 1014 -1.49 -19.85 40.47
C ILE A 1014 -2.94 -19.42 40.27
N TYR A 1015 -3.19 -18.68 39.19
CA TYR A 1015 -4.52 -18.26 38.76
C TYR A 1015 -4.88 -18.90 37.44
N GLY A 1016 -6.17 -19.19 37.23
CA GLY A 1016 -6.68 -19.58 35.92
C GLY A 1016 -7.84 -20.56 36.02
N VAL A 1017 -8.20 -21.13 34.87
CA VAL A 1017 -9.22 -22.18 34.76
C VAL A 1017 -8.53 -23.55 34.79
N MET A 1018 -8.68 -24.30 35.89
CA MET A 1018 -7.88 -25.52 36.20
C MET A 1018 -7.66 -26.48 35.01
N PRO A 1019 -8.68 -26.90 34.23
CA PRO A 1019 -8.48 -27.72 33.03
C PRO A 1019 -7.51 -27.17 31.96
N TYR A 1020 -7.36 -25.86 31.88
CA TYR A 1020 -6.49 -25.17 30.92
C TYR A 1020 -5.10 -24.89 31.51
N VAL A 1021 -4.89 -25.06 32.82
CA VAL A 1021 -3.59 -24.80 33.46
C VAL A 1021 -2.66 -25.99 33.28
N ALA A 1022 -1.48 -25.73 32.72
CA ALA A 1022 -0.49 -26.75 32.40
C ALA A 1022 0.01 -27.50 33.65
N PRO A 1023 0.36 -28.80 33.54
CA PRO A 1023 0.70 -29.64 34.68
C PRO A 1023 1.93 -29.15 35.46
N GLU A 1024 2.93 -28.57 34.79
CA GLU A 1024 4.10 -27.97 35.43
C GLU A 1024 3.74 -26.75 36.28
N VAL A 1025 2.76 -25.97 35.83
CA VAL A 1025 2.26 -24.79 36.55
C VAL A 1025 1.44 -25.22 37.77
N LEU A 1026 0.58 -26.24 37.64
CA LEU A 1026 -0.14 -26.83 38.77
C LEU A 1026 0.83 -27.40 39.83
N LYS A 1027 2.02 -27.85 39.43
CA LYS A 1027 3.10 -28.26 40.35
C LYS A 1027 3.86 -27.09 40.99
N GLY A 1028 3.52 -25.85 40.67
CA GLY A 1028 4.14 -24.64 41.21
C GLY A 1028 5.37 -24.16 40.44
N LYS A 1029 5.65 -24.69 39.24
CA LYS A 1029 6.69 -24.12 38.37
C LYS A 1029 6.19 -22.82 37.71
N PRO A 1030 7.09 -21.90 37.31
CA PRO A 1030 6.70 -20.66 36.66
C PRO A 1030 5.93 -20.89 35.35
N TYR A 1031 5.05 -19.94 35.01
CA TYR A 1031 4.39 -19.91 33.70
C TYR A 1031 5.41 -19.68 32.58
N THR A 1032 5.26 -20.43 31.49
CA THR A 1032 6.10 -20.32 30.29
C THR A 1032 5.23 -20.19 29.04
N ARG A 1033 5.83 -19.86 27.89
CA ARG A 1033 5.13 -19.91 26.59
C ARG A 1033 4.51 -21.29 26.33
N SER A 1034 5.24 -22.36 26.70
CA SER A 1034 4.75 -23.74 26.56
C SER A 1034 3.50 -24.00 27.39
N ALA A 1035 3.27 -23.28 28.50
CA ALA A 1035 2.04 -23.38 29.29
C ALA A 1035 0.83 -22.79 28.55
N ASP A 1036 1.01 -21.69 27.79
CA ASP A 1036 -0.03 -21.19 26.89
C ASP A 1036 -0.30 -22.19 25.74
N ILE A 1037 0.72 -22.89 25.23
CA ILE A 1037 0.56 -23.94 24.21
C ILE A 1037 -0.26 -25.13 24.74
N TYR A 1038 -0.07 -25.52 26.01
CA TYR A 1038 -0.94 -26.50 26.65
C TYR A 1038 -2.40 -26.04 26.65
N SER A 1039 -2.62 -24.78 27.00
CA SER A 1039 -3.95 -24.16 27.01
C SER A 1039 -4.57 -24.13 25.61
N PHE A 1040 -3.76 -23.83 24.58
CA PHE A 1040 -4.15 -23.91 23.17
C PHE A 1040 -4.60 -25.32 22.78
N GLY A 1041 -3.91 -26.37 23.25
CA GLY A 1041 -4.34 -27.77 23.07
C GLY A 1041 -5.73 -28.07 23.68
N MET A 1042 -6.04 -27.50 24.83
CA MET A 1042 -7.38 -27.62 25.44
C MET A 1042 -8.46 -26.85 24.66
N ILE A 1043 -8.11 -25.74 24.02
CA ILE A 1043 -9.02 -25.02 23.12
C ILE A 1043 -9.28 -25.83 21.84
N MET A 1044 -8.25 -26.50 21.30
CA MET A 1044 -8.43 -27.44 20.18
C MET A 1044 -9.42 -28.56 20.54
N TYR A 1045 -9.36 -29.10 21.77
CA TYR A 1045 -10.33 -30.09 22.24
C TYR A 1045 -11.77 -29.57 22.21
N VAL A 1046 -11.99 -28.33 22.65
CA VAL A 1046 -13.31 -27.69 22.60
C VAL A 1046 -13.78 -27.50 21.16
N ILE A 1047 -12.91 -27.06 20.26
CA ILE A 1047 -13.26 -26.88 18.84
C ILE A 1047 -13.66 -28.21 18.19
N ALA A 1048 -12.95 -29.29 18.53
CA ALA A 1048 -13.26 -30.61 18.00
C ALA A 1048 -14.59 -31.17 18.53
N THR A 1049 -14.86 -31.02 19.83
CA THR A 1049 -15.94 -31.75 20.51
C THR A 1049 -17.16 -30.89 20.87
N GLY A 1050 -17.00 -29.58 20.96
CA GLY A 1050 -17.94 -28.64 21.58
C GLY A 1050 -18.08 -28.80 23.09
N ARG A 1051 -17.25 -29.63 23.74
CA ARG A 1051 -17.33 -29.92 25.18
C ARG A 1051 -16.21 -29.22 25.92
N GLN A 1052 -16.52 -28.77 27.12
CA GLN A 1052 -15.50 -28.30 28.06
C GLN A 1052 -14.61 -29.47 28.53
N PRO A 1053 -13.29 -29.28 28.67
CA PRO A 1053 -12.40 -30.31 29.20
C PRO A 1053 -12.76 -30.65 30.65
N PHE A 1054 -12.88 -31.94 30.95
CA PHE A 1054 -13.22 -32.48 32.28
C PHE A 1054 -14.58 -32.02 32.85
N ALA A 1055 -15.57 -31.78 31.97
CA ALA A 1055 -16.92 -31.32 32.35
C ALA A 1055 -17.69 -32.27 33.27
N ASP A 1056 -17.27 -33.54 33.34
CA ASP A 1056 -17.91 -34.63 34.05
C ASP A 1056 -17.41 -34.83 35.49
N CYS A 1057 -16.40 -34.09 35.94
CA CYS A 1057 -15.86 -34.22 37.30
C CYS A 1057 -15.68 -32.88 38.04
N ALA A 1058 -15.46 -32.95 39.35
CA ALA A 1058 -15.20 -31.79 40.18
C ALA A 1058 -13.84 -31.16 39.86
N HIS A 1059 -13.77 -29.82 39.80
CA HIS A 1059 -12.49 -29.12 39.67
C HIS A 1059 -11.85 -28.93 41.04
N ASP A 1060 -11.31 -30.00 41.59
CA ASP A 1060 -10.73 -30.05 42.93
C ASP A 1060 -9.27 -30.54 42.90
N LYS A 1061 -8.73 -30.90 44.07
CA LYS A 1061 -7.37 -31.42 44.22
C LYS A 1061 -7.16 -32.76 43.50
N VAL A 1062 -8.21 -33.59 43.37
CA VAL A 1062 -8.14 -34.88 42.69
C VAL A 1062 -7.93 -34.67 41.19
N LEU A 1063 -8.70 -33.75 40.59
CA LEU A 1063 -8.51 -33.40 39.18
C LEU A 1063 -7.12 -32.79 38.94
N ALA A 1064 -6.67 -31.86 39.79
CA ALA A 1064 -5.33 -31.26 39.66
C ALA A 1064 -4.22 -32.32 39.67
N LEU A 1065 -4.29 -33.28 40.61
CA LEU A 1065 -3.36 -34.41 40.66
C LEU A 1065 -3.46 -35.31 39.42
N SER A 1066 -4.67 -35.58 38.94
CA SER A 1066 -4.95 -36.40 37.75
C SER A 1066 -4.32 -35.79 36.49
N ILE A 1067 -4.48 -34.47 36.29
CA ILE A 1067 -3.85 -33.72 35.19
C ILE A 1067 -2.32 -33.83 35.26
N CYS A 1068 -1.73 -33.66 36.46
CA CYS A 1068 -0.29 -33.78 36.69
C CYS A 1068 0.25 -35.20 36.44
N LYS A 1069 -0.58 -36.24 36.60
CA LYS A 1069 -0.26 -37.64 36.28
C LYS A 1069 -0.40 -37.98 34.80
N GLY A 1070 -0.83 -37.02 33.97
CA GLY A 1070 -0.96 -37.19 32.53
C GLY A 1070 -2.38 -37.51 32.05
N ASN A 1071 -3.39 -37.45 32.92
CA ASN A 1071 -4.77 -37.62 32.47
C ASN A 1071 -5.19 -36.48 31.52
N ARG A 1072 -5.90 -36.81 30.45
CA ARG A 1072 -6.36 -35.86 29.41
C ARG A 1072 -7.78 -36.23 28.98
N PRO A 1073 -8.58 -35.27 28.47
CA PRO A 1073 -9.89 -35.58 27.91
C PRO A 1073 -9.80 -36.58 26.75
N GLU A 1074 -10.71 -37.56 26.72
CA GLU A 1074 -10.77 -38.53 25.63
C GLU A 1074 -11.39 -37.93 24.36
N ILE A 1075 -10.83 -38.30 23.20
CA ILE A 1075 -11.35 -37.92 21.89
C ILE A 1075 -11.32 -39.12 20.93
N SER A 1076 -12.45 -39.36 20.26
CA SER A 1076 -12.58 -40.42 19.26
C SER A 1076 -12.12 -39.91 17.88
N SER A 1077 -11.48 -40.79 17.10
CA SER A 1077 -11.13 -40.52 15.69
C SER A 1077 -12.35 -40.39 14.78
N GLN A 1078 -13.56 -40.70 15.26
CA GLN A 1078 -14.81 -40.42 14.55
C GLN A 1078 -15.21 -38.93 14.64
N ILE A 1079 -14.80 -38.24 15.71
CA ILE A 1079 -15.18 -36.84 15.96
C ILE A 1079 -14.12 -35.88 15.38
N ALA A 1080 -12.85 -36.26 15.40
CA ALA A 1080 -11.77 -35.42 14.89
C ALA A 1080 -10.76 -36.18 14.03
N PRO A 1081 -10.21 -35.54 12.98
CA PRO A 1081 -9.28 -36.19 12.09
C PRO A 1081 -7.96 -36.49 12.80
N LYS A 1082 -7.29 -37.56 12.39
CA LYS A 1082 -6.06 -38.03 13.05
C LYS A 1082 -4.98 -36.94 13.09
N CYS A 1083 -4.75 -36.23 11.99
CA CYS A 1083 -3.77 -35.14 11.94
C CYS A 1083 -4.04 -34.04 12.98
N TYR A 1084 -5.31 -33.72 13.24
CA TYR A 1084 -5.72 -32.74 14.24
C TYR A 1084 -5.52 -33.27 15.66
N ILE A 1085 -5.92 -34.53 15.91
CA ILE A 1085 -5.71 -35.20 17.21
C ILE A 1085 -4.22 -35.27 17.55
N ASP A 1086 -3.36 -35.58 16.57
CA ASP A 1086 -1.91 -35.69 16.76
C ASP A 1086 -1.30 -34.33 17.15
N LEU A 1087 -1.68 -33.23 16.49
CA LEU A 1087 -1.24 -31.88 16.87
C LEU A 1087 -1.76 -31.49 18.25
N MET A 1088 -3.05 -31.67 18.51
CA MET A 1088 -3.66 -31.39 19.81
C MET A 1088 -2.94 -32.14 20.94
N LYS A 1089 -2.60 -33.42 20.69
CA LYS A 1089 -1.88 -34.24 21.66
C LYS A 1089 -0.45 -33.76 21.93
N LYS A 1090 0.26 -33.30 20.89
CA LYS A 1090 1.56 -32.66 21.07
C LYS A 1090 1.48 -31.38 21.90
N CYS A 1091 0.43 -30.57 21.71
CA CYS A 1091 0.25 -29.32 22.45
C CYS A 1091 0.10 -29.53 23.96
N TRP A 1092 -0.55 -30.61 24.41
CA TRP A 1092 -0.81 -30.85 25.85
C TRP A 1092 0.11 -31.91 26.50
N GLU A 1093 1.28 -32.19 25.88
CA GLU A 1093 2.30 -33.09 26.42
C GLU A 1093 2.68 -32.72 27.87
N PRO A 1094 2.85 -33.71 28.78
CA PRO A 1094 3.21 -33.42 30.17
C PRO A 1094 4.53 -32.66 30.32
N ASN A 1095 5.53 -32.99 29.49
CA ASN A 1095 6.79 -32.26 29.45
C ASN A 1095 6.66 -31.01 28.56
N PRO A 1096 6.85 -29.78 29.09
CA PRO A 1096 6.76 -28.56 28.29
C PRO A 1096 7.76 -28.50 27.12
N ASP A 1097 8.90 -29.17 27.21
CA ASP A 1097 9.93 -29.17 26.15
C ASP A 1097 9.54 -30.04 24.94
N ASN A 1098 8.60 -30.96 25.12
CA ASN A 1098 8.08 -31.82 24.04
C ASN A 1098 6.92 -31.18 23.29
N ARG A 1099 6.42 -30.02 23.74
CA ARG A 1099 5.34 -29.29 23.08
C ARG A 1099 5.88 -28.57 21.84
N PRO A 1100 5.07 -28.46 20.77
CA PRO A 1100 5.52 -27.86 19.53
C PRO A 1100 5.78 -26.37 19.71
N ASN A 1101 6.74 -25.85 18.95
CA ASN A 1101 7.03 -24.41 18.95
C ASN A 1101 6.05 -23.65 18.02
N CYS A 1102 6.07 -22.32 18.08
CA CYS A 1102 5.13 -21.50 17.32
C CYS A 1102 5.24 -21.68 15.79
N ILE A 1103 6.44 -21.99 15.26
CA ILE A 1103 6.62 -22.19 13.81
C ILE A 1103 5.93 -23.48 13.39
N GLU A 1104 6.13 -24.56 14.13
CA GLU A 1104 5.52 -25.87 13.84
C GLU A 1104 3.99 -25.81 13.91
N ILE A 1105 3.44 -25.12 14.92
CA ILE A 1105 1.98 -24.95 15.05
C ILE A 1105 1.43 -24.16 13.87
N LYS A 1106 2.08 -23.04 13.51
CA LYS A 1106 1.65 -22.20 12.39
C LYS A 1106 1.60 -22.97 11.09
N GLU A 1107 2.68 -23.67 10.75
CA GLU A 1107 2.78 -24.44 9.50
C GLU A 1107 1.68 -25.50 9.41
N LEU A 1108 1.36 -26.17 10.52
CA LEU A 1108 0.31 -27.20 10.55
C LEU A 1108 -1.10 -26.60 10.48
N ILE A 1109 -1.38 -25.50 11.19
CA ILE A 1109 -2.69 -24.83 11.13
C ILE A 1109 -2.93 -24.25 9.74
N ASP A 1110 -1.94 -23.56 9.15
CA ASP A 1110 -2.01 -23.03 7.78
C ASP A 1110 -2.27 -24.16 6.78
N LEU A 1111 -1.57 -25.29 6.94
CA LEU A 1111 -1.79 -26.47 6.10
C LEU A 1111 -3.21 -27.01 6.23
N PHE A 1112 -3.75 -27.12 7.45
CA PHE A 1112 -5.13 -27.57 7.66
C PHE A 1112 -6.14 -26.60 7.04
N TYR A 1113 -5.95 -25.30 7.29
CA TYR A 1113 -6.83 -24.23 6.80
C TYR A 1113 -6.86 -24.19 5.26
N HIS A 1114 -5.69 -24.13 4.61
CA HIS A 1114 -5.57 -24.13 3.15
C HIS A 1114 -6.06 -25.43 2.49
N SER A 1115 -6.09 -26.53 3.24
CA SER A 1115 -6.68 -27.78 2.74
C SER A 1115 -8.20 -27.67 2.59
N LEU A 1116 -8.89 -26.91 3.43
CA LEU A 1116 -10.33 -26.72 3.37
C LEU A 1116 -10.75 -25.45 2.59
N ASP A 1117 -9.86 -24.50 2.38
CA ASP A 1117 -10.11 -23.30 1.58
C ASP A 1117 -10.31 -23.65 0.08
N GLN A 1118 -11.50 -23.35 -0.44
CA GLN A 1118 -11.83 -23.61 -1.85
C GLN A 1118 -11.15 -22.64 -2.82
N ASN A 1119 -10.75 -21.46 -2.36
CA ASN A 1119 -10.13 -20.42 -3.18
C ASN A 1119 -8.59 -20.54 -3.22
N PHE A 1120 -8.02 -21.54 -2.52
CA PHE A 1120 -6.58 -21.73 -2.48
C PHE A 1120 -6.04 -22.34 -3.80
N GLU A 1121 -5.39 -21.51 -4.63
CA GLU A 1121 -4.97 -21.87 -6.00
C GLU A 1121 -3.83 -22.92 -6.07
N GLU A 1122 -3.11 -23.20 -4.98
CA GLU A 1122 -1.92 -24.06 -4.95
C GLU A 1122 -2.06 -25.38 -4.15
N LYS A 1123 -3.27 -25.97 -4.08
CA LYS A 1123 -3.48 -27.27 -3.38
C LYS A 1123 -2.55 -28.38 -3.90
N ARG A 1124 -1.81 -29.00 -2.99
CA ARG A 1124 -0.92 -30.16 -3.25
C ARG A 1124 -1.59 -31.46 -2.80
N GLN A 1125 -1.01 -32.62 -3.15
CA GLN A 1125 -1.51 -33.94 -2.73
C GLN A 1125 -1.80 -34.04 -1.23
N GLN A 1126 -0.88 -33.55 -0.39
CA GLN A 1126 -1.05 -33.51 1.06
C GLN A 1126 -2.28 -32.70 1.51
N HIS A 1127 -2.68 -31.66 0.75
CA HIS A 1127 -3.88 -30.88 1.06
C HIS A 1127 -5.14 -31.73 0.83
N TYR A 1128 -5.19 -32.48 -0.27
CA TYR A 1128 -6.32 -33.37 -0.55
C TYR A 1128 -6.42 -34.53 0.46
N GLU A 1129 -5.29 -35.05 0.94
CA GLU A 1129 -5.27 -36.09 1.97
C GLU A 1129 -5.77 -35.59 3.33
N ILE A 1130 -5.41 -34.35 3.69
CA ILE A 1130 -5.89 -33.69 4.89
C ILE A 1130 -7.37 -33.34 4.73
N GLU A 1131 -7.77 -32.72 3.63
CA GLU A 1131 -9.16 -32.40 3.28
C GLU A 1131 -10.05 -33.64 3.39
N LYS A 1132 -9.59 -34.79 2.90
CA LYS A 1132 -10.31 -36.06 3.04
C LYS A 1132 -10.54 -36.45 4.50
N GLN A 1133 -9.52 -36.39 5.36
CA GLN A 1133 -9.66 -36.71 6.79
C GLN A 1133 -10.66 -35.78 7.49
N PHE A 1134 -10.63 -34.48 7.20
CA PHE A 1134 -11.57 -33.52 7.76
C PHE A 1134 -13.01 -33.77 7.27
N ASN A 1135 -13.21 -34.04 5.98
CA ASN A 1135 -14.51 -34.35 5.40
C ASN A 1135 -15.11 -35.65 5.99
N GLU A 1136 -14.29 -36.67 6.27
CA GLU A 1136 -14.73 -37.94 6.88
C GLU A 1136 -15.31 -37.77 8.29
N THR A 1137 -14.83 -36.78 9.06
CA THR A 1137 -15.27 -36.55 10.45
C THR A 1137 -16.32 -35.46 10.60
N GLN A 1138 -16.57 -34.70 9.53
CA GLN A 1138 -17.41 -33.49 9.54
C GLN A 1138 -18.84 -33.77 10.01
N GLU A 1139 -19.52 -34.78 9.45
CA GLU A 1139 -20.92 -35.07 9.77
C GLU A 1139 -21.07 -35.62 11.20
N CYS A 1140 -20.20 -36.56 11.61
CA CYS A 1140 -20.16 -37.08 12.99
C CYS A 1140 -19.92 -35.97 14.01
N ARG A 1141 -19.04 -35.02 13.71
CA ARG A 1141 -18.78 -33.85 14.55
C ARG A 1141 -20.02 -32.96 14.67
N LYS A 1142 -20.70 -32.63 13.56
CA LYS A 1142 -21.93 -31.82 13.58
C LYS A 1142 -23.03 -32.47 14.42
N GLU A 1143 -23.26 -33.77 14.25
CA GLU A 1143 -24.24 -34.51 15.04
C GLU A 1143 -23.92 -34.48 16.54
N SER A 1144 -22.63 -34.64 16.90
CA SER A 1144 -22.17 -34.52 18.28
C SER A 1144 -22.44 -33.14 18.87
N LEU A 1145 -22.14 -32.06 18.13
CA LEU A 1145 -22.40 -30.67 18.55
C LEU A 1145 -23.90 -30.41 18.77
N LEU A 1146 -24.75 -30.89 17.86
CA LEU A 1146 -26.21 -30.78 17.96
C LEU A 1146 -26.78 -31.57 19.16
N SER A 1147 -26.26 -32.77 19.39
CA SER A 1147 -26.65 -33.61 20.52
C SER A 1147 -26.33 -32.96 21.87
N ILE A 1148 -25.17 -32.30 22.00
CA ILE A 1148 -24.77 -31.58 23.23
C ILE A 1148 -25.77 -30.46 23.55
N LYS A 1149 -26.22 -29.71 22.54
CA LYS A 1149 -27.23 -28.66 22.71
C LYS A 1149 -28.57 -29.24 23.18
N ASN A 1150 -29.05 -30.30 22.54
CA ASN A 1150 -30.37 -30.86 22.79
C ASN A 1150 -30.45 -31.62 24.12
N SER A 1151 -29.34 -32.16 24.61
CA SER A 1151 -29.30 -32.99 25.83
C SER A 1151 -29.06 -32.20 27.12
N HIS A 1152 -28.73 -30.90 27.06
CA HIS A 1152 -28.26 -30.13 28.23
C HIS A 1152 -27.30 -30.96 29.10
N LEU A 1153 -26.27 -31.57 28.49
CA LEU A 1153 -25.30 -32.40 29.19
C LEU A 1153 -24.84 -31.68 30.47
N THR A 1154 -25.22 -32.25 31.62
CA THR A 1154 -25.06 -31.57 32.89
C THR A 1154 -23.59 -31.59 33.28
N THR A 1155 -22.94 -30.43 33.17
CA THR A 1155 -21.63 -30.21 33.77
C THR A 1155 -21.71 -30.55 35.26
N HIS A 1156 -20.69 -31.22 35.78
CA HIS A 1156 -20.59 -31.51 37.20
C HIS A 1156 -20.73 -30.21 38.00
N LYS A 1157 -21.52 -30.19 39.08
CA LYS A 1157 -21.87 -28.94 39.80
C LYS A 1157 -20.65 -28.21 40.39
N GLN A 1158 -19.56 -28.94 40.61
CA GLN A 1158 -18.28 -28.40 41.11
C GLN A 1158 -17.24 -28.18 40.00
N ALA A 1159 -17.61 -28.34 38.72
CA ALA A 1159 -16.77 -27.94 37.60
C ALA A 1159 -16.90 -26.41 37.40
N ILE A 1160 -15.79 -25.71 37.50
CA ILE A 1160 -15.73 -24.25 37.45
C ILE A 1160 -14.83 -23.81 36.29
N TYR A 1161 -15.43 -23.11 35.33
CA TYR A 1161 -14.78 -22.61 34.10
C TYR A 1161 -14.50 -21.10 34.12
N THR A 1162 -14.53 -20.50 35.31
CA THR A 1162 -14.14 -19.11 35.56
C THR A 1162 -12.80 -19.08 36.28
N SER A 1163 -11.93 -18.16 35.89
CA SER A 1163 -10.61 -17.98 36.48
C SER A 1163 -10.69 -17.74 37.99
N ARG A 1164 -9.87 -18.46 38.77
CA ARG A 1164 -9.80 -18.36 40.24
C ARG A 1164 -8.42 -18.72 40.76
N LEU A 1165 -8.15 -18.40 42.03
CA LEU A 1165 -6.94 -18.85 42.73
C LEU A 1165 -6.94 -20.37 42.88
N LEU A 1166 -5.90 -21.04 42.39
CA LEU A 1166 -5.77 -22.50 42.39
C LEU A 1166 -4.87 -23.05 43.49
N ASN A 1167 -4.10 -22.20 44.18
CA ASN A 1167 -3.20 -22.61 45.28
C ASN A 1167 -3.84 -23.58 46.28
N PRO A 1168 -5.08 -23.38 46.77
CA PRO A 1168 -5.71 -24.31 47.72
C PRO A 1168 -5.83 -25.76 47.22
N PHE A 1169 -5.81 -25.96 45.90
CA PHE A 1169 -5.89 -27.29 45.28
C PHE A 1169 -4.51 -27.86 44.91
N THR A 1170 -3.44 -27.05 44.96
CA THR A 1170 -2.10 -27.42 44.46
C THR A 1170 -1.01 -27.48 45.53
N GLU A 1171 -1.27 -27.06 46.76
CA GLU A 1171 -0.30 -26.94 47.87
C GLU A 1171 0.62 -28.16 48.11
N ASN A 1172 0.15 -29.39 47.83
CA ASN A 1172 0.92 -30.62 48.04
C ASN A 1172 1.50 -31.24 46.77
N LEU A 1173 1.23 -30.68 45.58
CA LEU A 1173 1.64 -31.28 44.30
C LEU A 1173 3.14 -31.11 44.02
N SER A 1174 3.75 -30.05 44.54
CA SER A 1174 5.18 -29.77 44.41
C SER A 1174 6.07 -30.81 45.12
N ARG A 1175 5.55 -31.51 46.13
CA ARG A 1175 6.27 -32.54 46.90
C ARG A 1175 6.23 -33.94 46.25
N CYS A 1176 5.47 -34.12 45.18
CA CYS A 1176 5.34 -35.42 44.51
C CYS A 1176 6.49 -35.76 43.56
N ASP A 1177 7.42 -34.84 43.30
CA ASP A 1177 8.59 -35.10 42.44
C ASP A 1177 9.71 -35.87 43.18
N ASP A 1178 9.67 -35.98 44.53
CA ASP A 1178 10.77 -36.53 45.35
C ASP A 1178 10.69 -38.03 45.73
N ASN A 1179 9.63 -38.77 45.36
CA ASN A 1179 9.53 -40.20 45.70
C ASN A 1179 9.23 -41.07 44.48
N ILE A 1180 10.20 -41.18 43.58
CA ILE A 1180 10.31 -42.33 42.68
C ILE A 1180 11.14 -43.39 43.40
N ASN A 1181 10.51 -44.09 44.35
CA ASN A 1181 10.91 -45.45 44.71
C ASN A 1181 9.67 -46.21 45.16
N ASN A 1182 9.43 -47.33 44.48
CA ASN A 1182 8.33 -48.27 44.72
C ASN A 1182 8.11 -48.55 46.21
N SER A 1183 6.99 -48.09 46.77
CA SER A 1183 6.19 -48.88 47.71
C SER A 1183 4.78 -48.31 47.81
N THR A 1184 3.83 -49.23 47.80
CA THR A 1184 2.38 -49.11 47.95
C THR A 1184 1.93 -48.00 48.90
N VAL A 1185 1.16 -47.04 48.39
CA VAL A 1185 0.26 -46.22 49.22
C VAL A 1185 -1.16 -46.71 48.95
N GLU A 1186 -1.79 -47.24 50.00
CA GLU A 1186 -3.16 -47.72 50.02
C GLU A 1186 -4.13 -46.66 49.48
N ILE A 1187 -4.96 -47.06 48.52
CA ILE A 1187 -6.15 -46.32 48.12
C ILE A 1187 -7.14 -46.47 49.26
N THR A 1188 -7.27 -45.44 50.10
CA THR A 1188 -8.45 -45.27 50.94
C THR A 1188 -9.52 -44.56 50.12
N ASP A 1189 -10.65 -45.25 49.99
CA ASP A 1189 -11.86 -44.86 49.30
C ASP A 1189 -12.50 -43.64 49.98
N PHE A 1190 -12.59 -42.51 49.28
CA PHE A 1190 -13.26 -41.28 49.75
C PHE A 1190 -14.63 -41.09 49.07
N THR A 1191 -15.41 -42.15 48.94
CA THR A 1191 -16.78 -42.09 48.41
C THR A 1191 -17.84 -41.66 49.44
N ASN A 1192 -17.47 -41.11 50.60
CA ASN A 1192 -18.43 -40.46 51.50
C ASN A 1192 -17.87 -39.15 52.09
N LEU A 1193 -18.23 -38.02 51.46
CA LEU A 1193 -18.60 -36.75 52.11
C LEU A 1193 -19.19 -35.76 51.10
#